data_AF-A0A2N2J6Q6-F1
#
_entry.id   AF-A0A2N2J6Q6-F1
#
_cell.length_a   1.000
_cell.length_b   1.000
_cell.length_c   1.000
_cell.angle_alpha   90.00
_cell.angle_beta   90.00
_cell.angle_gamma   90.00
#
_symmetry.space_group_name_H-M   'P 1'
#
loop_
_entity.id
_entity.type
_entity.pdbx_description
1 polymer ?
#
loop_
_entity_poly.entity_id
_entity_poly.type
_entity_poly.pdbx_seq_one_letter_code
_entity_poly.pdbx_strand_id
1 'polypeptide(L)'
;MKPSARKFGRFLLVPVNKEEEAPGLFPSGASDVREIKNLSSFLKKLSAKYLLLMDDEAKINCSESSLRRQLEIAGKRRAGMTYSDFMRQEGNHLMKHPLIDYQPGSIRDDFDFGHLLLFSCEAVKSALQKYGSLPSEADAALYDLRLKISADHELIRVPEFLYSVSVKTQKKVKISGRQTEAHFAYVAKENFLRQKKLEKIAANHLRRIGAFLPPRTKTTNKEQDGLQWKASIVIPVLNRKKTISGALESALNQKTDFPFNIIVVDNHSTDGTTDILKKFAAKYPHVHHIIPRRRDLGIGGCWNEAIYSPHCGRYVVQLDSDDLYSSPQTLQKIVNILRQGKYAMVVGSYTLVNERLKPIPPGLIDHREWTQTNGHNNLLRVNGMGAPRAFDSSVIRRVGFPNVSYGEDYAVALRITREYKIGRIYESLYLCRRWKNNTDARLSVEKQNANNLYKDKLRSAEIEARKLVNKEEPSRDSRRIFAEFDGGKDLSLLLLCQSLYDSQKKSWPRLADACRDLASVRTRKLPGVYKVYLQYNPARAVSSGAAVDAESIKNRACFLCENNLPARQLGVLYRNQYLILCNPAPIFKKHFTVVALRHEAQEIAPSISRLLQLSFDLSPDYNVFYNGPCCGASAPDHLHFQAVPKKDLPFLRELKKLTPVREKSSVKYSRGNASGRSVIVLESKNAKALEEQFVNLLKTAHKIHKTKDEAQVNVLCDYAGNRLRLIVFLRRKHRPDAYFAAGENRIFVSPGAVDMAGVIITPLLENYSHLDYHAICDIYREVSWPEGMMDTLLKEL
;
A
#
# COMPACT_ATOMS: atom_id res chain seq x y z
N MET A 1 25.01 -31.75 -30.99
CA MET A 1 25.87 -31.16 -29.94
C MET A 1 25.22 -31.43 -28.60
N LYS A 2 25.94 -32.00 -27.62
CA LYS A 2 25.41 -32.15 -26.25
C LYS A 2 25.03 -30.76 -25.72
N PRO A 3 23.85 -30.56 -25.09
CA PRO A 3 23.47 -29.27 -24.56
C PRO A 3 24.50 -28.82 -23.51
N SER A 4 25.13 -27.66 -23.73
CA SER A 4 26.17 -27.17 -22.83
C SER A 4 25.53 -26.67 -21.53
N ALA A 5 25.65 -27.43 -20.44
CA ALA A 5 25.19 -27.00 -19.13
C ALA A 5 25.90 -25.71 -18.68
N ARG A 6 25.18 -24.88 -17.93
CA ARG A 6 25.68 -23.64 -17.34
C ARG A 6 25.43 -23.64 -15.83
N LYS A 7 26.33 -23.05 -15.05
CA LYS A 7 26.18 -22.97 -13.59
C LYS A 7 25.84 -21.56 -13.14
N PHE A 8 24.90 -21.43 -12.21
CA PHE A 8 24.57 -20.17 -11.54
C PHE A 8 24.31 -20.43 -10.06
N GLY A 9 25.28 -20.07 -9.21
CA GLY A 9 25.28 -20.49 -7.81
C GLY A 9 25.23 -22.01 -7.68
N ARG A 10 24.25 -22.52 -6.93
CA ARG A 10 24.01 -23.96 -6.74
C ARG A 10 23.22 -24.63 -7.87
N PHE A 11 22.80 -23.90 -8.89
CA PHE A 11 21.93 -24.44 -9.93
C PHE A 11 22.68 -24.74 -11.23
N LEU A 12 22.39 -25.89 -11.83
CA LEU A 12 22.75 -26.23 -13.20
C LEU A 12 21.58 -25.92 -14.13
N LEU A 13 21.86 -25.20 -15.21
CA LEU A 13 20.89 -24.72 -16.19
C LEU A 13 21.18 -25.38 -17.54
N VAL A 14 20.20 -26.09 -18.08
CA VAL A 14 20.31 -26.83 -19.35
C VAL A 14 19.18 -26.41 -20.29
N PRO A 15 19.48 -25.70 -21.39
CA PRO A 15 18.48 -25.36 -22.42
C PRO A 15 18.00 -26.62 -23.16
N VAL A 16 16.70 -26.69 -23.45
CA VAL A 16 16.03 -27.84 -24.10
C VAL A 16 15.07 -27.34 -25.19
N ASN A 17 15.17 -27.84 -26.43
CA ASN A 17 14.25 -27.46 -27.51
C ASN A 17 13.10 -28.44 -27.68
N LYS A 18 13.39 -29.74 -27.57
CA LYS A 18 12.43 -30.80 -27.89
C LYS A 18 12.47 -31.93 -26.87
N GLU A 19 11.39 -32.70 -26.82
CA GLU A 19 11.24 -33.84 -25.91
C GLU A 19 12.27 -34.95 -26.20
N GLU A 20 12.68 -35.11 -27.46
CA GLU A 20 13.65 -36.11 -27.88
C GLU A 20 15.08 -35.80 -27.41
N GLU A 21 15.33 -34.60 -26.86
CA GLU A 21 16.63 -34.23 -26.27
C GLU A 21 16.82 -34.77 -24.85
N ALA A 22 15.75 -35.27 -24.20
CA ALA A 22 15.74 -35.80 -22.84
C ALA A 22 16.87 -36.80 -22.48
N PRO A 23 17.22 -37.80 -23.31
CA PRO A 23 18.27 -38.76 -22.97
C PRO A 23 19.67 -38.16 -22.84
N GLY A 24 19.91 -36.95 -23.37
CA GLY A 24 21.21 -36.27 -23.33
C GLY A 24 21.33 -35.11 -22.33
N LEU A 25 20.30 -34.86 -21.50
CA LEU A 25 20.22 -33.68 -20.64
C LEU A 25 20.98 -33.78 -19.31
N PHE A 26 21.26 -35.01 -18.85
CA PHE A 26 22.00 -35.22 -17.61
C PHE A 26 23.50 -35.27 -17.89
N PRO A 27 24.32 -34.39 -17.27
CA PRO A 27 25.75 -34.35 -17.52
C PRO A 27 26.44 -35.64 -17.07
N SER A 28 26.95 -36.42 -18.02
CA SER A 28 27.71 -37.65 -17.80
C SER A 28 29.18 -37.34 -17.47
N GLY A 29 29.45 -36.76 -16.29
CA GLY A 29 30.82 -36.44 -15.83
C GLY A 29 31.51 -35.30 -16.60
N ALA A 30 32.25 -34.46 -15.87
CA ALA A 30 33.14 -33.38 -16.32
C ALA A 30 32.89 -32.78 -17.74
N SER A 31 31.67 -32.36 -18.02
CA SER A 31 31.41 -31.45 -19.14
C SER A 31 31.88 -30.04 -18.77
N ASP A 32 32.35 -29.25 -19.73
CA ASP A 32 32.81 -27.86 -19.57
C ASP A 32 31.66 -26.93 -19.09
N VAL A 33 31.36 -26.95 -17.78
CA VAL A 33 30.26 -26.18 -17.17
C VAL A 33 30.73 -24.75 -16.96
N ARG A 34 30.27 -23.85 -17.82
CA ARG A 34 30.59 -22.42 -17.72
C ARG A 34 29.69 -21.71 -16.71
N GLU A 35 30.30 -20.86 -15.90
CA GLU A 35 29.59 -20.04 -14.91
C GLU A 35 28.88 -18.84 -15.56
N ILE A 36 27.66 -18.58 -15.12
CA ILE A 36 26.86 -17.43 -15.53
C ILE A 36 27.11 -16.28 -14.55
N LYS A 37 27.78 -15.22 -14.99
CA LYS A 37 27.96 -14.00 -14.16
C LYS A 37 26.69 -13.16 -14.04
N ASN A 38 25.81 -13.19 -15.04
CA ASN A 38 24.57 -12.41 -15.06
C ASN A 38 23.42 -13.26 -15.63
N LEU A 39 22.58 -13.77 -14.73
CA LEU A 39 21.45 -14.64 -15.10
C LEU A 39 20.47 -13.94 -16.05
N SER A 40 20.16 -12.66 -15.82
CA SER A 40 19.21 -11.92 -16.68
C SER A 40 19.67 -11.83 -18.13
N SER A 41 20.96 -11.56 -18.35
CA SER A 41 21.55 -11.49 -19.69
C SER A 41 21.56 -12.86 -20.38
N PHE A 42 21.90 -13.91 -19.63
CA PHE A 42 21.85 -15.28 -20.12
C PHE A 42 20.42 -15.68 -20.54
N LEU A 43 19.43 -15.48 -19.67
CA LEU A 43 18.04 -15.86 -19.91
C LEU A 43 17.43 -15.11 -21.11
N LYS A 44 17.76 -13.83 -21.31
CA LYS A 44 17.29 -13.04 -22.47
C LYS A 44 17.80 -13.58 -23.82
N LYS A 45 18.97 -14.22 -23.82
CA LYS A 45 19.62 -14.74 -25.03
C LYS A 45 19.29 -16.21 -25.33
N LEU A 46 18.53 -16.89 -24.45
CA LEU A 46 18.15 -18.28 -24.67
C LEU A 46 17.31 -18.43 -25.95
N SER A 47 17.72 -19.27 -26.88
CA SER A 47 16.90 -19.63 -28.05
C SER A 47 16.02 -20.87 -27.80
N ALA A 48 16.30 -21.62 -26.73
CA ALA A 48 15.60 -22.86 -26.41
C ALA A 48 14.13 -22.66 -26.04
N LYS A 49 13.32 -23.71 -26.18
CA LYS A 49 11.90 -23.73 -25.81
C LYS A 49 11.70 -23.83 -24.29
N TYR A 50 12.49 -24.68 -23.65
CA TYR A 50 12.48 -24.89 -22.21
C TYR A 50 13.88 -24.72 -21.61
N LEU A 51 13.91 -24.53 -20.30
CA LEU A 51 15.11 -24.46 -19.48
C LEU A 51 14.94 -25.40 -18.30
N LEU A 52 15.74 -26.47 -18.27
CA LEU A 52 15.84 -27.37 -17.13
C LEU A 52 16.79 -26.76 -16.11
N LEU A 53 16.35 -26.68 -14.86
CA LEU A 53 17.12 -26.23 -13.71
C LEU A 53 17.22 -27.38 -12.71
N MET A 54 18.46 -27.73 -12.36
CA MET A 54 18.80 -28.82 -11.45
C MET A 54 19.57 -28.27 -10.25
N ASP A 55 19.26 -28.77 -9.06
CA ASP A 55 20.04 -28.52 -7.85
C ASP A 55 21.36 -29.31 -7.90
N ASP A 56 22.50 -28.61 -8.03
CA ASP A 56 23.82 -29.24 -8.10
C ASP A 56 24.26 -29.80 -6.74
N GLU A 57 23.59 -29.47 -5.64
CA GLU A 57 23.90 -30.04 -4.33
C GLU A 57 23.27 -31.43 -4.14
N ALA A 58 22.33 -31.80 -5.00
CA ALA A 58 21.69 -33.12 -5.01
C ALA A 58 22.21 -33.99 -6.16
N LYS A 59 22.31 -35.30 -5.92
CA LYS A 59 22.46 -36.27 -7.01
C LYS A 59 21.07 -36.67 -7.47
N ILE A 60 20.67 -36.14 -8.62
CA ILE A 60 19.35 -36.36 -9.23
C ILE A 60 19.45 -37.55 -10.19
N ASN A 61 18.56 -38.52 -10.03
CA ASN A 61 18.39 -39.64 -10.96
C ASN A 61 16.97 -39.58 -11.53
N CYS A 62 16.85 -39.31 -12.83
CA CYS A 62 15.59 -39.15 -13.54
C CYS A 62 15.68 -39.94 -14.84
N SER A 63 14.68 -40.77 -15.13
CA SER A 63 14.65 -41.50 -16.40
C SER A 63 14.28 -40.55 -17.54
N GLU A 64 14.64 -40.95 -18.76
CA GLU A 64 14.23 -40.25 -19.96
C GLU A 64 12.70 -40.14 -20.07
N SER A 65 11.97 -41.23 -19.76
CA SER A 65 10.51 -41.25 -19.81
C SER A 65 9.88 -40.26 -18.83
N SER A 66 10.42 -40.16 -17.61
CA SER A 66 9.98 -39.18 -16.60
C SER A 66 10.22 -37.74 -17.04
N LEU A 67 11.37 -37.45 -17.66
CA LEU A 67 11.66 -36.09 -18.12
C LEU A 67 10.80 -35.71 -19.35
N ARG A 68 10.60 -36.65 -20.30
CA ARG A 68 9.65 -36.48 -21.41
C ARG A 68 8.24 -36.20 -20.88
N ARG A 69 7.79 -36.95 -19.87
CA ARG A 69 6.50 -36.75 -19.20
C ARG A 69 6.35 -35.33 -18.64
N GLN A 70 7.38 -34.81 -17.99
CA GLN A 70 7.36 -33.44 -17.45
C GLN A 70 7.32 -32.38 -18.57
N LEU A 71 8.11 -32.56 -19.64
CA LEU A 71 8.12 -31.68 -20.81
C LEU A 71 6.77 -31.66 -21.55
N GLU A 72 6.15 -32.82 -21.73
CA GLU A 72 4.85 -32.99 -22.36
C GLU A 72 3.76 -32.21 -21.61
N ILE A 73 3.72 -32.34 -20.28
CA ILE A 73 2.77 -31.60 -19.44
C ILE A 73 3.01 -30.10 -19.54
N ALA A 74 4.27 -29.66 -19.49
CA ALA A 74 4.63 -28.26 -19.63
C ALA A 74 4.15 -27.68 -20.97
N GLY A 75 4.29 -28.45 -22.06
CA GLY A 75 3.80 -28.08 -23.39
C GLY A 75 2.28 -28.05 -23.51
N LYS A 76 1.61 -29.14 -23.15
CA LYS A 76 0.14 -29.27 -23.28
C LYS A 76 -0.63 -28.25 -22.47
N ARG A 77 -0.14 -27.93 -21.26
CA ARG A 77 -0.79 -26.95 -20.37
C ARG A 77 -0.24 -25.53 -20.51
N ARG A 78 0.71 -25.29 -21.43
CA ARG A 78 1.41 -24.00 -21.60
C ARG A 78 1.92 -23.42 -20.28
N ALA A 79 2.49 -24.29 -19.44
CA ALA A 79 2.94 -23.93 -18.11
C ALA A 79 4.13 -22.95 -18.17
N GLY A 80 4.15 -21.96 -17.27
CA GLY A 80 5.32 -21.10 -17.10
C GLY A 80 6.48 -21.85 -16.44
N MET A 81 6.14 -22.77 -15.54
CA MET A 81 7.08 -23.66 -14.88
C MET A 81 6.37 -24.95 -14.46
N THR A 82 7.09 -26.07 -14.47
CA THR A 82 6.64 -27.35 -13.90
C THR A 82 7.65 -27.92 -12.91
N TYR A 83 7.14 -28.65 -11.94
CA TYR A 83 7.90 -29.38 -10.92
C TYR A 83 7.13 -30.65 -10.54
N SER A 84 7.76 -31.62 -9.87
CA SER A 84 7.12 -32.90 -9.56
C SER A 84 7.48 -33.43 -8.19
N ASP A 85 6.66 -34.37 -7.71
CA ASP A 85 7.01 -35.19 -6.56
C ASP A 85 8.30 -35.98 -6.86
N PHE A 86 9.01 -36.38 -5.81
CA PHE A 86 10.27 -37.10 -5.95
C PHE A 86 10.49 -38.11 -4.83
N MET A 87 11.40 -39.05 -5.05
CA MET A 87 11.80 -40.03 -4.05
C MET A 87 13.11 -39.60 -3.38
N ARG A 88 13.14 -39.56 -2.06
CA ARG A 88 14.38 -39.31 -1.31
C ARG A 88 15.06 -40.63 -0.97
N GLN A 89 16.34 -40.76 -1.32
CA GLN A 89 17.14 -41.91 -0.94
C GLN A 89 17.77 -41.69 0.45
N GLU A 90 17.40 -42.53 1.41
CA GLU A 90 17.99 -42.57 2.75
C GLU A 90 18.59 -43.97 2.99
N GLY A 91 19.92 -44.07 2.86
CA GLY A 91 20.61 -45.35 2.85
C GLY A 91 20.16 -46.22 1.66
N ASN A 92 19.65 -47.42 1.97
CA ASN A 92 19.14 -48.37 0.98
C ASN A 92 17.63 -48.21 0.69
N HIS A 93 16.95 -47.28 1.36
CA HIS A 93 15.51 -47.08 1.21
C HIS A 93 15.18 -45.84 0.38
N LEU A 94 14.13 -45.95 -0.44
CA LEU A 94 13.53 -44.84 -1.17
C LEU A 94 12.23 -44.42 -0.46
N MET A 95 12.19 -43.20 0.05
CA MET A 95 11.01 -42.62 0.69
C MET A 95 10.30 -41.66 -0.25
N LYS A 96 8.96 -41.72 -0.28
CA LYS A 96 8.13 -40.77 -1.05
C LYS A 96 8.25 -39.38 -0.45
N HIS A 97 8.46 -38.38 -1.31
CA HIS A 97 8.42 -36.97 -0.95
C HIS A 97 7.37 -36.24 -1.82
N PRO A 98 6.08 -36.31 -1.46
CA PRO A 98 5.06 -35.55 -2.17
C PRO A 98 5.29 -34.05 -1.96
N LEU A 99 4.96 -33.23 -2.97
CA LEU A 99 4.95 -31.77 -2.90
C LEU A 99 3.50 -31.26 -2.83
N ILE A 100 3.33 -29.94 -2.80
CA ILE A 100 2.00 -29.29 -2.84
C ILE A 100 1.83 -28.46 -4.10
N ASP A 101 0.58 -28.26 -4.49
CA ASP A 101 0.24 -27.44 -5.65
C ASP A 101 0.51 -25.96 -5.37
N TYR A 102 0.93 -25.23 -6.41
CA TYR A 102 1.16 -23.80 -6.34
C TYR A 102 -0.18 -23.05 -6.42
N GLN A 103 -0.34 -22.03 -5.58
CA GLN A 103 -1.51 -21.15 -5.58
C GLN A 103 -1.08 -19.69 -5.40
N PRO A 104 -1.96 -18.68 -5.61
CA PRO A 104 -1.59 -17.28 -5.47
C PRO A 104 -0.90 -16.93 -4.15
N GLY A 105 -1.28 -17.59 -3.06
CA GLY A 105 -0.69 -17.45 -1.73
C GLY A 105 0.64 -18.17 -1.50
N SER A 106 1.15 -18.95 -2.46
CA SER A 106 2.43 -19.67 -2.41
C SER A 106 3.65 -18.75 -2.59
N ILE A 107 3.58 -17.54 -2.04
CA ILE A 107 4.59 -16.49 -2.23
C ILE A 107 5.78 -16.62 -1.29
N ARG A 108 5.74 -17.54 -0.33
CA ARG A 108 6.81 -17.75 0.66
C ARG A 108 8.14 -18.14 0.00
N ASP A 109 9.26 -17.61 0.51
CA ASP A 109 10.58 -17.88 -0.06
C ASP A 109 11.08 -19.31 0.19
N ASP A 110 10.45 -20.04 1.11
CA ASP A 110 10.69 -21.44 1.43
C ASP A 110 9.67 -22.41 0.78
N PHE A 111 9.04 -22.01 -0.34
CA PHE A 111 8.20 -22.94 -1.09
C PHE A 111 9.05 -24.07 -1.70
N ASP A 112 8.74 -25.31 -1.35
CA ASP A 112 9.45 -26.49 -1.85
C ASP A 112 8.93 -26.89 -3.23
N PHE A 113 9.79 -26.72 -4.24
CA PHE A 113 9.54 -27.17 -5.61
C PHE A 113 10.35 -28.44 -5.95
N GLY A 114 11.06 -29.03 -4.99
CA GLY A 114 12.02 -30.10 -5.22
C GLY A 114 13.32 -29.63 -5.87
N HIS A 115 14.04 -30.57 -6.48
CA HIS A 115 15.40 -30.38 -6.99
C HIS A 115 15.49 -30.31 -8.53
N LEU A 116 14.39 -30.54 -9.24
CA LEU A 116 14.30 -30.54 -10.70
C LEU A 116 13.14 -29.67 -11.17
N LEU A 117 13.46 -28.52 -11.78
CA LEU A 117 12.49 -27.54 -12.26
C LEU A 117 12.60 -27.38 -13.77
N LEU A 118 11.47 -27.24 -14.44
CA LEU A 118 11.43 -26.97 -15.88
C LEU A 118 10.70 -25.65 -16.13
N PHE A 119 11.36 -24.70 -16.78
CA PHE A 119 10.81 -23.39 -17.11
C PHE A 119 10.49 -23.30 -18.60
N SER A 120 9.39 -22.63 -18.94
CA SER A 120 9.15 -22.14 -20.30
C SER A 120 10.05 -20.93 -20.59
N CYS A 121 10.91 -21.03 -21.60
CA CYS A 121 11.77 -19.90 -21.98
C CYS A 121 10.96 -18.71 -22.52
N GLU A 122 9.80 -18.95 -23.11
CA GLU A 122 8.86 -17.91 -23.53
C GLU A 122 8.35 -17.14 -22.31
N ALA A 123 7.86 -17.85 -21.29
CA ALA A 123 7.38 -17.25 -20.04
C ALA A 123 8.51 -16.49 -19.32
N VAL A 124 9.72 -17.05 -19.27
CA VAL A 124 10.91 -16.39 -18.72
C VAL A 124 11.20 -15.07 -19.44
N LYS A 125 11.23 -15.07 -20.78
CA LYS A 125 11.50 -13.87 -21.57
C LYS A 125 10.41 -12.82 -21.38
N SER A 126 9.14 -13.23 -21.47
CA SER A 126 7.98 -12.37 -21.23
C SER A 126 8.07 -11.70 -19.86
N ALA A 127 8.34 -12.49 -18.82
CA ALA A 127 8.52 -12.01 -17.46
C ALA A 127 9.67 -11.00 -17.32
N LEU A 128 10.83 -11.26 -17.94
CA LEU A 128 11.98 -10.34 -17.88
C LEU A 128 11.78 -9.07 -18.71
N GLN A 129 11.06 -9.15 -19.83
CA GLN A 129 10.72 -8.00 -20.66
C GLN A 129 9.72 -7.10 -19.94
N LYS A 130 8.69 -7.67 -19.34
CA LYS A 130 7.61 -6.95 -18.67
C LYS A 130 8.01 -6.42 -17.30
N TYR A 131 8.77 -7.18 -16.52
CA TYR A 131 9.05 -6.89 -15.11
C TYR A 131 10.53 -6.63 -14.78
N GLY A 132 11.41 -6.59 -15.78
CA GLY A 132 12.81 -6.21 -15.62
C GLY A 132 13.73 -7.33 -15.11
N SER A 133 15.00 -6.96 -14.84
CA SER A 133 16.08 -7.88 -14.48
C SER A 133 15.93 -8.53 -13.11
N LEU A 134 16.63 -9.64 -12.92
CA LEU A 134 16.74 -10.41 -11.68
C LEU A 134 17.94 -9.95 -10.83
N PRO A 135 17.90 -10.18 -9.51
CA PRO A 135 19.07 -10.08 -8.63
C PRO A 135 20.26 -10.95 -9.06
N SER A 136 21.45 -10.63 -8.54
CA SER A 136 22.69 -11.37 -8.81
C SER A 136 22.85 -12.68 -8.03
N GLU A 137 22.23 -12.80 -6.86
CA GLU A 137 22.30 -14.00 -6.01
C GLU A 137 21.31 -15.06 -6.48
N ALA A 138 21.75 -16.32 -6.52
CA ALA A 138 21.02 -17.42 -7.12
C ALA A 138 19.62 -17.66 -6.54
N ASP A 139 19.50 -17.85 -5.22
CA ASP A 139 18.21 -18.13 -4.60
C ASP A 139 17.24 -16.93 -4.70
N ALA A 140 17.74 -15.70 -4.54
CA ALA A 140 16.93 -14.50 -4.69
C ALA A 140 16.47 -14.28 -6.14
N ALA A 141 17.31 -14.64 -7.11
CA ALA A 141 16.96 -14.57 -8.53
C ALA A 141 15.91 -15.60 -8.91
N LEU A 142 16.03 -16.84 -8.41
CA LEU A 142 15.03 -17.88 -8.63
C LEU A 142 13.68 -17.50 -7.98
N TYR A 143 13.74 -16.94 -6.76
CA TYR A 143 12.56 -16.44 -6.06
C TYR A 143 11.83 -15.31 -6.83
N ASP A 144 12.55 -14.29 -7.30
CA ASP A 144 11.93 -13.22 -8.11
C ASP A 144 11.46 -13.74 -9.47
N LEU A 145 12.22 -14.63 -10.12
CA LEU A 145 11.85 -15.20 -11.42
C LEU A 145 10.55 -15.99 -11.33
N ARG A 146 10.42 -16.92 -10.37
CA ARG A 146 9.18 -17.69 -10.21
C ARG A 146 7.97 -16.80 -9.92
N LEU A 147 8.17 -15.72 -9.15
CA LEU A 147 7.09 -14.79 -8.80
C LEU A 147 6.68 -13.91 -9.98
N LYS A 148 7.63 -13.52 -10.84
CA LYS A 148 7.34 -12.82 -12.10
C LYS A 148 6.57 -13.71 -13.07
N ILE A 149 6.99 -14.96 -13.22
CA ILE A 149 6.31 -15.94 -14.10
C ILE A 149 4.90 -16.22 -13.57
N SER A 150 4.74 -16.44 -12.26
CA SER A 150 3.44 -16.74 -11.64
C SER A 150 2.40 -15.62 -11.74
N ALA A 151 2.82 -14.40 -12.13
CA ALA A 151 1.90 -13.29 -12.34
C ALA A 151 1.10 -13.43 -13.63
N ASP A 152 1.66 -14.11 -14.65
CA ASP A 152 1.09 -14.20 -16.00
C ASP A 152 0.90 -15.66 -16.47
N HIS A 153 1.55 -16.63 -15.83
CA HIS A 153 1.55 -18.04 -16.23
C HIS A 153 1.35 -18.98 -15.04
N GLU A 154 0.70 -20.12 -15.29
CA GLU A 154 0.50 -21.17 -14.29
C GLU A 154 1.81 -21.90 -13.95
N LEU A 155 1.99 -22.21 -12.67
CA LEU A 155 3.07 -23.06 -12.16
C LEU A 155 2.44 -24.41 -11.80
N ILE A 156 2.84 -25.48 -12.48
CA ILE A 156 2.13 -26.75 -12.42
C ILE A 156 2.96 -27.81 -11.71
N ARG A 157 2.38 -28.39 -10.66
CA ARG A 157 2.87 -29.63 -10.07
C ARG A 157 2.43 -30.81 -10.92
N VAL A 158 3.37 -31.71 -11.21
CA VAL A 158 3.09 -33.05 -11.70
C VAL A 158 3.06 -33.97 -10.47
N PRO A 159 1.88 -34.47 -10.05
CA PRO A 159 1.74 -35.28 -8.84
C PRO A 159 2.18 -36.74 -9.06
N GLU A 160 3.34 -36.91 -9.68
CA GLU A 160 3.97 -38.17 -10.04
C GLU A 160 5.42 -38.15 -9.53
N PHE A 161 5.93 -39.28 -9.01
CA PHE A 161 7.29 -39.40 -8.50
C PHE A 161 8.29 -39.59 -9.66
N LEU A 162 8.64 -38.50 -10.33
CA LEU A 162 9.37 -38.57 -11.61
C LEU A 162 10.88 -38.83 -11.47
N TYR A 163 11.48 -38.49 -10.33
CA TYR A 163 12.92 -38.64 -10.10
C TYR A 163 13.23 -39.01 -8.65
N SER A 164 14.45 -39.47 -8.42
CA SER A 164 15.00 -39.68 -7.08
C SER A 164 16.19 -38.78 -6.80
N VAL A 165 16.39 -38.46 -5.52
CA VAL A 165 17.50 -37.64 -5.04
C VAL A 165 18.27 -38.34 -3.94
N SER A 166 19.60 -38.27 -4.02
CA SER A 166 20.51 -38.63 -2.93
C SER A 166 21.39 -37.43 -2.56
N VAL A 167 21.76 -37.35 -1.29
CA VAL A 167 22.63 -36.28 -0.79
C VAL A 167 24.05 -36.51 -1.32
N LYS A 168 24.66 -35.53 -2.02
CA LYS A 168 26.10 -35.56 -2.30
C LYS A 168 26.83 -35.44 -0.97
N THR A 169 27.73 -36.36 -0.63
CA THR A 169 28.46 -36.39 0.64
C THR A 169 29.13 -35.04 0.93
N GLN A 170 28.53 -34.20 1.77
CA GLN A 170 29.22 -33.01 2.26
C GLN A 170 30.26 -33.49 3.28
N LYS A 171 31.52 -33.07 3.11
CA LYS A 171 32.54 -33.17 4.18
C LYS A 171 31.92 -32.57 5.44
N LYS A 172 31.74 -33.37 6.50
CA LYS A 172 31.38 -32.87 7.83
C LYS A 172 32.38 -31.77 8.19
N VAL A 173 31.97 -30.50 8.11
CA VAL A 173 32.68 -29.43 8.77
C VAL A 173 32.58 -29.77 10.26
N LYS A 174 33.70 -30.11 10.88
CA LYS A 174 33.79 -30.24 12.34
C LYS A 174 33.39 -28.88 12.92
N ILE A 175 32.20 -28.81 13.50
CA ILE A 175 31.84 -27.68 14.37
C ILE A 175 32.64 -27.92 15.66
N SER A 176 33.86 -27.38 15.72
CA SER A 176 34.60 -27.26 16.98
C SER A 176 33.85 -26.30 17.89
N GLY A 177 33.62 -26.71 19.13
CA GLY A 177 32.97 -25.91 20.15
C GLY A 177 33.64 -24.56 20.38
N ARG A 178 32.81 -23.58 20.79
CA ARG A 178 33.09 -22.14 20.98
C ARG A 178 33.18 -21.32 19.69
N GLN A 179 32.04 -21.06 19.06
CA GLN A 179 31.92 -19.90 18.16
C GLN A 179 31.55 -18.67 19.01
N THR A 180 32.37 -17.62 18.89
CA THR A 180 32.27 -16.34 19.61
C THR A 180 31.12 -15.48 19.08
N GLU A 181 30.62 -14.55 19.90
CA GLU A 181 29.53 -13.60 19.58
C GLU A 181 29.75 -12.82 18.27
N ALA A 182 31.00 -12.57 17.88
CA ALA A 182 31.37 -11.88 16.65
C ALA A 182 30.99 -12.65 15.36
N HIS A 183 31.05 -13.99 15.36
CA HIS A 183 30.66 -14.82 14.21
C HIS A 183 29.13 -14.82 14.04
N PHE A 184 28.38 -14.85 15.15
CA PHE A 184 26.91 -14.73 15.12
C PHE A 184 26.43 -13.35 14.67
N ALA A 185 27.14 -12.27 15.04
CA ALA A 185 26.82 -10.92 14.57
C ALA A 185 26.97 -10.77 13.05
N TYR A 186 28.01 -11.37 12.46
CA TYR A 186 28.24 -11.37 11.01
C TYR A 186 27.13 -12.13 10.27
N VAL A 187 26.80 -13.34 10.72
CA VAL A 187 25.71 -14.18 10.16
C VAL A 187 24.35 -13.50 10.33
N ALA A 188 24.10 -12.82 11.45
CA ALA A 188 22.87 -12.06 11.67
C ALA A 188 22.73 -10.88 10.70
N LYS A 189 23.83 -10.17 10.41
CA LYS A 189 23.84 -9.05 9.46
C LYS A 189 23.60 -9.53 8.02
N GLU A 190 24.24 -10.61 7.59
CA GLU A 190 24.01 -11.21 6.27
C GLU A 190 22.56 -11.73 6.14
N ASN A 191 22.06 -12.42 7.17
CA ASN A 191 20.67 -12.87 7.19
C ASN A 191 19.68 -11.69 7.14
N PHE A 192 19.95 -10.60 7.84
CA PHE A 192 19.11 -9.40 7.80
C PHE A 192 19.09 -8.76 6.40
N LEU A 193 20.25 -8.64 5.74
CA LEU A 193 20.34 -8.13 4.37
C LEU A 193 19.59 -9.02 3.38
N ARG A 194 19.72 -10.34 3.53
CA ARG A 194 18.98 -11.33 2.75
C ARG A 194 17.47 -11.18 2.97
N GLN A 195 17.02 -11.07 4.23
CA GLN A 195 15.60 -10.90 4.56
C GLN A 195 15.02 -9.62 3.94
N LYS A 196 15.72 -8.49 4.04
CA LYS A 196 15.31 -7.23 3.40
C LYS A 196 15.16 -7.36 1.89
N LYS A 197 16.06 -8.11 1.26
CA LYS A 197 16.03 -8.36 -0.19
C LYS A 197 14.82 -9.21 -0.60
N LEU A 198 14.56 -10.29 0.13
CA LEU A 198 13.40 -11.17 -0.10
C LEU A 198 12.08 -10.45 0.17
N GLU A 199 12.02 -9.63 1.22
CA GLU A 199 10.89 -8.73 1.50
C GLU A 199 10.62 -7.79 0.33
N LYS A 200 11.65 -7.16 -0.23
CA LYS A 200 11.52 -6.27 -1.39
C LYS A 200 10.96 -7.01 -2.61
N ILE A 201 11.42 -8.23 -2.87
CA ILE A 201 10.92 -9.07 -3.97
C ILE A 201 9.44 -9.41 -3.77
N ALA A 202 9.05 -9.86 -2.57
CA ALA A 202 7.66 -10.17 -2.24
C ALA A 202 6.76 -8.94 -2.36
N ALA A 203 7.19 -7.79 -1.82
CA ALA A 203 6.44 -6.54 -1.92
C ALA A 203 6.25 -6.11 -3.38
N ASN A 204 7.28 -6.26 -4.22
CA ASN A 204 7.18 -6.00 -5.66
C ASN A 204 6.20 -6.97 -6.34
N HIS A 205 6.21 -8.25 -5.98
CA HIS A 205 5.22 -9.20 -6.49
C HIS A 205 3.80 -8.81 -6.09
N LEU A 206 3.56 -8.46 -4.83
CA LEU A 206 2.25 -7.99 -4.37
C LEU A 206 1.79 -6.74 -5.13
N ARG A 207 2.69 -5.80 -5.46
CA ARG A 207 2.37 -4.65 -6.31
C ARG A 207 1.99 -5.09 -7.73
N ARG A 208 2.77 -6.01 -8.33
CA ARG A 208 2.50 -6.55 -9.68
C ARG A 208 1.11 -7.17 -9.78
N ILE A 209 0.67 -7.88 -8.74
CA ILE A 209 -0.65 -8.55 -8.72
C ILE A 209 -1.76 -7.69 -8.08
N GLY A 210 -1.50 -6.43 -7.74
CA GLY A 210 -2.51 -5.54 -7.16
C GLY A 210 -2.92 -5.87 -5.72
N ALA A 211 -2.12 -6.63 -4.97
CA ALA A 211 -2.41 -7.04 -3.59
C ALA A 211 -1.55 -6.32 -2.53
N PHE A 212 -0.70 -5.37 -2.94
CA PHE A 212 0.12 -4.58 -2.01
C PHE A 212 -0.75 -3.58 -1.25
N LEU A 213 -0.56 -3.47 0.07
CA LEU A 213 -1.24 -2.45 0.89
C LEU A 213 -0.24 -1.39 1.38
N PRO A 214 -0.63 -0.11 1.46
CA PRO A 214 0.16 0.93 2.12
C PRO A 214 0.28 0.68 3.64
N PRO A 215 1.18 1.39 4.34
CA PRO A 215 1.28 1.32 5.80
C PRO A 215 -0.07 1.53 6.49
N ARG A 216 -0.39 0.69 7.50
CA ARG A 216 -1.67 0.80 8.20
C ARG A 216 -1.67 1.91 9.24
N THR A 217 -2.73 2.70 9.25
CA THR A 217 -2.92 3.83 10.18
C THR A 217 -4.13 3.69 11.10
N LYS A 218 -5.09 2.81 10.77
CA LYS A 218 -6.33 2.62 11.53
C LYS A 218 -6.03 2.11 12.94
N THR A 219 -6.56 2.79 13.95
CA THR A 219 -6.42 2.43 15.37
C THR A 219 -7.72 1.86 15.92
N THR A 220 -7.67 1.30 17.13
CA THR A 220 -8.89 0.92 17.86
C THR A 220 -9.61 2.16 18.42
N ASN A 221 -10.91 2.00 18.69
CA ASN A 221 -11.75 3.04 19.30
C ASN A 221 -11.39 3.25 20.77
N LYS A 222 -11.82 4.38 21.35
CA LYS A 222 -11.61 4.71 22.77
C LYS A 222 -12.20 3.61 23.68
N GLU A 223 -11.58 3.47 24.86
CA GLU A 223 -12.02 2.52 25.89
C GLU A 223 -13.49 2.77 26.25
N GLN A 224 -14.24 1.67 26.42
CA GLN A 224 -15.55 1.71 27.07
C GLN A 224 -15.34 1.38 28.53
N ASP A 225 -15.89 2.21 29.42
CA ASP A 225 -15.92 1.96 30.85
C ASP A 225 -16.95 0.85 31.15
N GLY A 226 -16.64 -0.05 32.11
CA GLY A 226 -17.60 -1.03 32.62
C GLY A 226 -17.23 -2.52 32.51
N LEU A 227 -16.05 -2.90 32.00
CA LEU A 227 -15.59 -4.30 32.07
C LEU A 227 -14.91 -4.60 33.40
N GLN A 228 -15.30 -5.71 34.06
CA GLN A 228 -14.69 -6.17 35.32
C GLN A 228 -13.17 -6.39 35.18
N TRP A 229 -12.74 -6.96 34.05
CA TRP A 229 -11.34 -7.31 33.79
C TRP A 229 -10.74 -6.44 32.69
N LYS A 230 -9.58 -5.83 32.97
CA LYS A 230 -8.84 -5.07 31.95
C LYS A 230 -8.14 -6.00 30.97
N ALA A 231 -7.65 -7.14 31.45
CA ALA A 231 -7.02 -8.16 30.61
C ALA A 231 -7.46 -9.57 31.01
N SER A 232 -7.44 -10.47 30.02
CA SER A 232 -7.61 -11.92 30.20
C SER A 232 -6.43 -12.64 29.57
N ILE A 233 -5.71 -13.42 30.37
CA ILE A 233 -4.75 -14.40 29.86
C ILE A 233 -5.53 -15.63 29.43
N VAL A 234 -5.38 -16.05 28.17
CA VAL A 234 -6.12 -17.17 27.59
C VAL A 234 -5.18 -18.34 27.34
N ILE A 235 -5.56 -19.51 27.87
CA ILE A 235 -4.81 -20.76 27.80
C ILE A 235 -5.70 -21.87 27.22
N PRO A 236 -5.67 -22.12 25.90
CA PRO A 236 -6.20 -23.34 25.32
C PRO A 236 -5.37 -24.54 25.78
N VAL A 237 -6.02 -25.62 26.21
CA VAL A 237 -5.29 -26.79 26.72
C VAL A 237 -5.97 -28.10 26.33
N LEU A 238 -5.14 -29.09 25.97
CA LEU A 238 -5.52 -30.48 25.77
C LEU A 238 -4.35 -31.37 26.18
N ASN A 239 -4.52 -32.20 27.21
CA ASN A 239 -3.55 -33.18 27.68
C ASN A 239 -2.15 -32.58 27.93
N ARG A 240 -2.04 -31.76 28.98
CA ARG A 240 -0.82 -31.03 29.36
C ARG A 240 -0.51 -31.16 30.85
N LYS A 241 -0.76 -32.32 31.45
CA LYS A 241 -0.56 -32.56 32.89
C LYS A 241 0.82 -32.13 33.39
N LYS A 242 1.85 -32.34 32.56
CA LYS A 242 3.26 -32.08 32.90
C LYS A 242 3.66 -30.60 32.87
N THR A 243 2.90 -29.75 32.19
CA THR A 243 3.33 -28.37 31.90
C THR A 243 2.34 -27.30 32.37
N ILE A 244 1.06 -27.63 32.44
CA ILE A 244 -0.02 -26.67 32.71
C ILE A 244 0.15 -25.92 34.04
N SER A 245 0.65 -26.57 35.09
CA SER A 245 0.90 -25.92 36.37
C SER A 245 1.91 -24.79 36.25
N GLY A 246 3.01 -25.00 35.50
CA GLY A 246 4.03 -23.96 35.30
C GLY A 246 3.53 -22.78 34.46
N ALA A 247 2.68 -23.04 33.47
CA ALA A 247 2.02 -21.98 32.70
C ALA A 247 1.12 -21.14 33.62
N LEU A 248 0.26 -21.78 34.41
CA LEU A 248 -0.63 -21.12 35.36
C LEU A 248 0.12 -20.32 36.43
N GLU A 249 1.18 -20.88 37.01
CA GLU A 249 2.02 -20.18 37.98
C GLU A 249 2.67 -18.93 37.35
N SER A 250 3.14 -19.01 36.11
CA SER A 250 3.71 -17.84 35.41
C SER A 250 2.68 -16.74 35.13
N ALA A 251 1.42 -17.12 34.87
CA ALA A 251 0.31 -16.21 34.67
C ALA A 251 -0.16 -15.56 35.99
N LEU A 252 -0.26 -16.35 37.06
CA LEU A 252 -0.66 -15.87 38.39
C LEU A 252 0.39 -14.93 39.00
N ASN A 253 1.67 -15.12 38.67
CA ASN A 253 2.76 -14.27 39.15
C ASN A 253 2.87 -12.92 38.43
N GLN A 254 1.99 -12.60 37.47
CA GLN A 254 2.01 -11.31 36.79
C GLN A 254 1.64 -10.16 37.74
N LYS A 255 2.37 -9.05 37.64
CA LYS A 255 2.19 -7.83 38.43
C LYS A 255 1.72 -6.71 37.52
N THR A 256 0.53 -6.17 37.79
CA THR A 256 -0.12 -5.14 36.95
C THR A 256 -0.75 -4.03 37.78
N ASP A 257 -0.91 -2.85 37.17
CA ASP A 257 -1.66 -1.69 37.70
C ASP A 257 -3.16 -1.75 37.36
N PHE A 258 -3.62 -2.85 36.77
CA PHE A 258 -5.01 -3.10 36.40
C PHE A 258 -5.45 -4.53 36.77
N PRO A 259 -6.76 -4.77 36.97
CA PRO A 259 -7.26 -6.12 37.24
C PRO A 259 -7.19 -7.01 36.00
N PHE A 260 -6.80 -8.27 36.19
CA PHE A 260 -6.81 -9.29 35.13
C PHE A 260 -7.28 -10.65 35.67
N ASN A 261 -7.74 -11.51 34.76
CA ASN A 261 -8.08 -12.90 35.04
C ASN A 261 -7.36 -13.86 34.09
N ILE A 262 -7.51 -15.15 34.37
CA ILE A 262 -6.98 -16.25 33.56
C ILE A 262 -8.16 -17.10 33.10
N ILE A 263 -8.29 -17.32 31.80
CA ILE A 263 -9.30 -18.19 31.20
C ILE A 263 -8.59 -19.39 30.61
N VAL A 264 -8.83 -20.56 31.19
CA VAL A 264 -8.31 -21.82 30.70
C VAL A 264 -9.42 -22.57 30.00
N VAL A 265 -9.27 -22.83 28.70
CA VAL A 265 -10.24 -23.59 27.92
C VAL A 265 -9.71 -25.01 27.74
N ASP A 266 -10.24 -25.92 28.55
CA ASP A 266 -9.86 -27.33 28.58
C ASP A 266 -10.71 -28.13 27.61
N ASN A 267 -10.08 -28.54 26.51
CA ASN A 267 -10.72 -29.25 25.41
C ASN A 267 -10.88 -30.75 25.71
N HIS A 268 -11.48 -31.08 26.85
CA HIS A 268 -11.76 -32.45 27.30
C HIS A 268 -10.50 -33.29 27.57
N SER A 269 -9.55 -32.75 28.34
CA SER A 269 -8.34 -33.50 28.71
C SER A 269 -8.64 -34.78 29.51
N THR A 270 -7.84 -35.82 29.28
CA THR A 270 -7.98 -37.15 29.91
C THR A 270 -6.73 -37.61 30.67
N ASP A 271 -5.64 -36.84 30.64
CA ASP A 271 -4.37 -37.19 31.29
C ASP A 271 -4.24 -36.74 32.75
N GLY A 272 -5.31 -36.17 33.32
CA GLY A 272 -5.34 -35.55 34.65
C GLY A 272 -5.08 -34.03 34.65
N THR A 273 -4.97 -33.40 33.48
CA THR A 273 -4.92 -31.92 33.35
C THR A 273 -6.15 -31.27 33.99
N THR A 274 -7.35 -31.78 33.72
CA THR A 274 -8.62 -31.26 34.23
C THR A 274 -8.65 -31.19 35.76
N ASP A 275 -8.11 -32.18 36.45
CA ASP A 275 -8.08 -32.21 37.92
C ASP A 275 -7.12 -31.16 38.50
N ILE A 276 -6.00 -30.90 37.81
CA ILE A 276 -5.09 -29.81 38.17
C ILE A 276 -5.84 -28.48 38.02
N LEU A 277 -6.50 -28.25 36.89
CA LEU A 277 -7.23 -27.00 36.63
C LEU A 277 -8.34 -26.74 37.65
N LYS A 278 -9.11 -27.76 38.03
CA LYS A 278 -10.13 -27.66 39.08
C LYS A 278 -9.54 -27.20 40.41
N LYS A 279 -8.38 -27.73 40.82
CA LYS A 279 -7.69 -27.31 42.05
C LYS A 279 -7.25 -25.85 41.99
N PHE A 280 -6.73 -25.39 40.85
CA PHE A 280 -6.34 -23.99 40.66
C PHE A 280 -7.56 -23.06 40.68
N ALA A 281 -8.64 -23.39 39.97
CA ALA A 281 -9.86 -22.58 39.94
C ALA A 281 -10.55 -22.49 41.31
N ALA A 282 -10.52 -23.57 42.11
CA ALA A 282 -11.03 -23.55 43.48
C ALA A 282 -10.18 -22.68 44.41
N LYS A 283 -8.86 -22.63 44.20
CA LYS A 283 -7.92 -21.84 45.01
C LYS A 283 -7.88 -20.35 44.60
N TYR A 284 -8.06 -20.05 43.32
CA TYR A 284 -7.90 -18.70 42.77
C TYR A 284 -9.17 -18.26 42.02
N PRO A 285 -10.01 -17.38 42.61
CA PRO A 285 -11.31 -16.98 42.03
C PRO A 285 -11.26 -16.29 40.66
N HIS A 286 -10.09 -15.76 40.27
CA HIS A 286 -9.87 -15.13 38.96
C HIS A 286 -9.28 -16.10 37.92
N VAL A 287 -9.29 -17.41 38.21
CA VAL A 287 -8.97 -18.49 37.27
C VAL A 287 -10.27 -19.18 36.86
N HIS A 288 -10.64 -19.04 35.60
CA HIS A 288 -11.84 -19.62 35.03
C HIS A 288 -11.49 -20.87 34.22
N HIS A 289 -11.82 -22.04 34.75
CA HIS A 289 -11.71 -23.32 34.04
C HIS A 289 -13.00 -23.57 33.24
N ILE A 290 -12.90 -23.44 31.91
CA ILE A 290 -13.99 -23.66 30.98
C ILE A 290 -13.77 -24.99 30.28
N ILE A 291 -14.75 -25.89 30.38
CA ILE A 291 -14.83 -27.09 29.53
C ILE A 291 -15.93 -26.83 28.50
N PRO A 292 -15.59 -26.65 27.21
CA PRO A 292 -16.57 -26.37 26.18
C PRO A 292 -17.62 -27.49 26.07
N ARG A 293 -18.88 -27.13 25.81
CA ARG A 293 -19.93 -28.14 25.55
C ARG A 293 -19.64 -28.93 24.27
N ARG A 294 -19.07 -28.26 23.27
CA ARG A 294 -18.65 -28.86 22.00
C ARG A 294 -17.38 -29.69 22.16
N ARG A 295 -17.23 -30.72 21.33
CA ARG A 295 -16.09 -31.65 21.31
C ARG A 295 -15.28 -31.62 20.02
N ASP A 296 -15.67 -30.80 19.06
CA ASP A 296 -15.06 -30.67 17.73
C ASP A 296 -14.09 -29.48 17.63
N LEU A 297 -13.65 -28.94 18.78
CA LEU A 297 -12.86 -27.72 18.80
C LEU A 297 -11.38 -28.01 18.54
N GLY A 298 -10.80 -27.27 17.60
CA GLY A 298 -9.36 -27.04 17.52
C GLY A 298 -8.93 -25.90 18.45
N ILE A 299 -7.66 -25.50 18.35
CA ILE A 299 -7.09 -24.40 19.13
C ILE A 299 -7.87 -23.10 18.90
N GLY A 300 -8.20 -22.76 17.65
CA GLY A 300 -8.97 -21.57 17.35
C GLY A 300 -10.41 -21.62 17.88
N GLY A 301 -11.02 -22.81 17.94
CA GLY A 301 -12.31 -23.00 18.61
C GLY A 301 -12.23 -22.69 20.10
N CYS A 302 -11.18 -23.15 20.77
CA CYS A 302 -10.94 -22.85 22.18
C CYS A 302 -10.70 -21.35 22.42
N TRP A 303 -10.00 -20.67 21.52
CA TRP A 303 -9.89 -19.20 21.56
C TRP A 303 -11.24 -18.51 21.45
N ASN A 304 -12.13 -18.99 20.60
CA ASN A 304 -13.49 -18.44 20.47
C ASN A 304 -14.28 -18.59 21.78
N GLU A 305 -14.25 -19.76 22.42
CA GLU A 305 -14.86 -19.98 23.75
C GLU A 305 -14.36 -18.97 24.78
N ALA A 306 -13.05 -18.65 24.75
CA ALA A 306 -12.48 -17.66 25.64
C ALA A 306 -12.93 -16.22 25.31
N ILE A 307 -12.83 -15.77 24.05
CA ILE A 307 -13.12 -14.35 23.72
C ILE A 307 -14.60 -14.00 23.83
N TYR A 308 -15.50 -14.98 23.66
CA TYR A 308 -16.95 -14.79 23.83
C TYR A 308 -17.45 -15.13 25.24
N SER A 309 -16.58 -15.61 26.13
CA SER A 309 -16.90 -15.83 27.53
C SER A 309 -17.33 -14.53 28.22
N PRO A 310 -18.29 -14.56 29.16
CA PRO A 310 -18.62 -13.42 30.00
C PRO A 310 -17.43 -12.94 30.86
N HIS A 311 -16.43 -13.80 31.07
CA HIS A 311 -15.22 -13.47 31.81
C HIS A 311 -14.18 -12.71 30.98
N CYS A 312 -14.35 -12.60 29.66
CA CYS A 312 -13.34 -11.98 28.80
C CYS A 312 -13.26 -10.46 29.00
N GLY A 313 -12.07 -10.02 29.42
CA GLY A 313 -11.72 -8.63 29.63
C GLY A 313 -11.42 -7.86 28.33
N ARG A 314 -10.98 -6.60 28.50
CA ARG A 314 -10.74 -5.70 27.37
C ARG A 314 -9.61 -6.18 26.45
N TYR A 315 -8.50 -6.64 27.03
CA TYR A 315 -7.36 -7.14 26.28
C TYR A 315 -7.20 -8.64 26.47
N VAL A 316 -7.06 -9.36 25.36
CA VAL A 316 -6.94 -10.83 25.38
C VAL A 316 -5.50 -11.20 25.06
N VAL A 317 -4.82 -11.90 25.96
CA VAL A 317 -3.38 -12.16 25.88
C VAL A 317 -3.13 -13.67 25.86
N GLN A 318 -2.35 -14.13 24.90
CA GLN A 318 -2.01 -15.55 24.77
C GLN A 318 -1.06 -16.02 25.88
N LEU A 319 -1.33 -17.22 26.37
CA LEU A 319 -0.34 -18.12 26.96
C LEU A 319 -0.64 -19.57 26.56
N ASP A 320 0.31 -20.23 25.92
CA ASP A 320 0.26 -21.63 25.52
C ASP A 320 0.50 -22.51 26.74
N SER A 321 -0.27 -23.59 26.85
CA SER A 321 -0.32 -24.51 28.00
C SER A 321 1.00 -25.22 28.36
N ASP A 322 2.02 -25.11 27.52
CA ASP A 322 3.35 -25.68 27.71
C ASP A 322 4.50 -24.67 27.81
N ASP A 323 4.17 -23.38 27.72
CA ASP A 323 5.12 -22.27 27.74
C ASP A 323 4.92 -21.40 28.99
N LEU A 324 5.80 -20.41 29.18
CA LEU A 324 5.81 -19.54 30.35
C LEU A 324 6.06 -18.10 29.97
N TYR A 325 5.50 -17.15 30.72
CA TYR A 325 5.96 -15.77 30.65
C TYR A 325 7.38 -15.64 31.22
N SER A 326 8.22 -14.85 30.53
CA SER A 326 9.63 -14.67 30.91
C SER A 326 9.83 -13.83 32.16
N SER A 327 8.82 -13.05 32.59
CA SER A 327 8.91 -12.09 33.67
C SER A 327 7.53 -11.81 34.29
N PRO A 328 7.46 -11.48 35.60
CA PRO A 328 6.25 -10.95 36.24
C PRO A 328 5.67 -9.67 35.62
N GLN A 329 6.44 -8.96 34.78
CA GLN A 329 6.02 -7.70 34.16
C GLN A 329 5.54 -7.88 32.70
N THR A 330 5.51 -9.10 32.17
CA THR A 330 5.15 -9.37 30.76
C THR A 330 3.77 -8.83 30.41
N LEU A 331 2.75 -9.12 31.23
CA LEU A 331 1.38 -8.68 30.98
C LEU A 331 1.25 -7.15 31.00
N GLN A 332 1.90 -6.49 31.98
CA GLN A 332 1.94 -5.02 32.07
C GLN A 332 2.52 -4.41 30.79
N LYS A 333 3.67 -4.92 30.31
CA LYS A 333 4.33 -4.43 29.10
C LYS A 333 3.41 -4.55 27.87
N ILE A 334 2.78 -5.72 27.68
CA ILE A 334 1.88 -5.97 26.55
C ILE A 334 0.71 -4.98 26.56
N VAL A 335 0.03 -4.85 27.70
CA VAL A 335 -1.16 -3.99 27.83
C VAL A 335 -0.80 -2.51 27.70
N ASN A 336 0.34 -2.07 28.22
CA ASN A 336 0.82 -0.70 28.04
C ASN A 336 0.96 -0.34 26.56
N ILE A 337 1.55 -1.23 25.75
CA ILE A 337 1.71 -0.99 24.31
C ILE A 337 0.34 -0.95 23.61
N LEU A 338 -0.58 -1.88 23.94
CA LEU A 338 -1.94 -1.87 23.40
C LEU A 338 -2.66 -0.53 23.66
N ARG A 339 -2.57 -0.02 24.90
CA ARG A 339 -3.18 1.25 25.33
C ARG A 339 -2.55 2.46 24.65
N GLN A 340 -1.23 2.61 24.76
CA GLN A 340 -0.49 3.77 24.26
C GLN A 340 -0.63 3.90 22.74
N GLY A 341 -0.50 2.79 22.03
CA GLY A 341 -0.57 2.78 20.58
C GLY A 341 -1.98 2.73 20.02
N LYS A 342 -3.01 2.42 20.83
CA LYS A 342 -4.36 2.06 20.36
C LYS A 342 -4.29 0.98 19.26
N TYR A 343 -3.47 -0.04 19.52
CA TYR A 343 -3.24 -1.13 18.58
C TYR A 343 -4.38 -2.15 18.66
N ALA A 344 -4.76 -2.72 17.51
CA ALA A 344 -5.71 -3.83 17.48
C ALA A 344 -5.09 -5.15 17.97
N MET A 345 -3.78 -5.26 17.79
CA MET A 345 -2.99 -6.42 18.16
C MET A 345 -1.57 -5.98 18.54
N VAL A 346 -0.98 -6.66 19.51
CA VAL A 346 0.45 -6.57 19.84
C VAL A 346 1.04 -7.96 19.72
N VAL A 347 2.25 -8.05 19.17
CA VAL A 347 2.98 -9.30 19.08
C VAL A 347 4.37 -9.15 19.68
N GLY A 348 4.73 -10.10 20.52
CA GLY A 348 6.03 -10.13 21.19
C GLY A 348 7.09 -10.97 20.47
N SER A 349 8.18 -11.17 21.21
CA SER A 349 9.27 -12.11 20.92
C SER A 349 9.33 -13.19 22.01
N TYR A 350 9.90 -14.33 21.66
CA TYR A 350 10.06 -15.45 22.58
C TYR A 350 11.46 -16.06 22.52
N THR A 351 11.91 -16.65 23.62
CA THR A 351 13.17 -17.41 23.70
C THR A 351 12.87 -18.90 23.65
N LEU A 352 13.54 -19.64 22.78
CA LEU A 352 13.49 -21.09 22.78
C LEU A 352 14.28 -21.66 23.96
N VAL A 353 13.64 -22.53 24.74
CA VAL A 353 14.25 -23.17 25.90
C VAL A 353 14.00 -24.68 25.90
N ASN A 354 14.88 -25.44 26.56
CA ASN A 354 14.64 -26.87 26.80
C ASN A 354 13.70 -27.11 28.00
N GLU A 355 13.44 -28.38 28.32
CA GLU A 355 12.62 -28.79 29.48
C GLU A 355 13.07 -28.20 30.82
N ARG A 356 14.36 -27.84 30.96
CA ARG A 356 14.95 -27.23 32.16
C ARG A 356 15.03 -25.70 32.07
N LEU A 357 14.31 -25.09 31.15
CA LEU A 357 14.26 -23.64 30.89
C LEU A 357 15.60 -23.02 30.49
N LYS A 358 16.57 -23.82 30.03
CA LYS A 358 17.83 -23.29 29.49
C LYS A 358 17.66 -22.91 28.01
N PRO A 359 18.13 -21.73 27.57
CA PRO A 359 18.08 -21.32 26.17
C PRO A 359 18.71 -22.35 25.24
N ILE A 360 18.09 -22.58 24.09
CA ILE A 360 18.61 -23.43 23.02
C ILE A 360 18.72 -22.65 21.72
N PRO A 361 19.69 -22.95 20.83
CA PRO A 361 19.81 -22.27 19.55
C PRO A 361 18.52 -22.35 18.72
N PRO A 362 18.15 -21.28 17.98
CA PRO A 362 18.86 -19.99 17.84
C PRO A 362 18.68 -19.00 19.01
N GLY A 363 17.94 -19.35 20.08
CA GLY A 363 17.71 -18.49 21.24
C GLY A 363 16.47 -17.60 21.07
N LEU A 364 16.67 -16.28 21.04
CA LEU A 364 15.60 -15.28 20.88
C LEU A 364 15.07 -15.27 19.45
N ILE A 365 13.75 -15.38 19.31
CA ILE A 365 13.01 -15.21 18.06
C ILE A 365 12.23 -13.90 18.16
N ASP A 366 12.67 -12.87 17.45
CA ASP A 366 12.13 -11.51 17.57
C ASP A 366 11.50 -10.91 16.31
N HIS A 367 11.51 -11.65 15.21
CA HIS A 367 10.87 -11.25 13.95
C HIS A 367 11.13 -9.79 13.55
N ARG A 368 12.38 -9.32 13.65
CA ARG A 368 12.78 -7.95 13.26
C ARG A 368 12.55 -7.63 11.78
N GLU A 369 12.29 -8.64 10.96
CA GLU A 369 11.80 -8.48 9.59
C GLU A 369 10.40 -7.83 9.51
N TRP A 370 9.69 -7.66 10.63
CA TRP A 370 8.45 -6.90 10.68
C TRP A 370 8.71 -5.40 10.87
N THR A 371 8.28 -4.58 9.91
CA THR A 371 8.36 -3.11 10.00
C THR A 371 6.96 -2.49 10.10
N GLN A 372 6.86 -1.27 10.66
CA GLN A 372 5.58 -0.53 10.68
C GLN A 372 5.09 -0.17 9.27
N THR A 373 6.01 -0.02 8.31
CA THR A 373 5.69 0.40 6.94
C THR A 373 5.29 -0.77 6.04
N ASN A 374 5.85 -1.96 6.22
CA ASN A 374 5.66 -3.07 5.27
C ASN A 374 5.49 -4.45 5.92
N GLY A 375 5.48 -4.56 7.25
CA GLY A 375 5.34 -5.84 7.96
C GLY A 375 4.10 -6.63 7.54
N HIS A 376 2.95 -5.97 7.32
CA HIS A 376 1.70 -6.60 6.89
C HIS A 376 1.75 -7.18 5.46
N ASN A 377 2.64 -6.65 4.60
CA ASN A 377 2.92 -7.25 3.29
C ASN A 377 3.93 -8.39 3.44
N ASN A 378 4.98 -8.19 4.24
CA ASN A 378 5.99 -9.20 4.51
C ASN A 378 5.38 -10.45 5.21
N LEU A 379 4.28 -10.28 5.94
CA LEU A 379 3.53 -11.37 6.55
C LEU A 379 3.16 -12.47 5.56
N LEU A 380 2.73 -12.09 4.36
CA LEU A 380 2.35 -13.05 3.32
C LEU A 380 3.55 -13.89 2.84
N ARG A 381 4.78 -13.40 3.01
CA ARG A 381 6.01 -14.14 2.68
C ARG A 381 6.43 -15.08 3.81
N VAL A 382 6.31 -14.67 5.07
CA VAL A 382 6.81 -15.44 6.22
C VAL A 382 5.74 -16.35 6.85
N ASN A 383 6.17 -17.31 7.67
CA ASN A 383 5.28 -18.34 8.24
C ASN A 383 4.70 -18.02 9.63
N GLY A 384 5.04 -16.88 10.23
CA GLY A 384 4.55 -16.46 11.54
C GLY A 384 4.96 -15.02 11.89
N MET A 385 4.38 -14.48 12.96
CA MET A 385 4.63 -13.10 13.43
C MET A 385 5.33 -13.02 14.80
N GLY A 386 5.59 -14.15 15.45
CA GLY A 386 6.09 -14.22 16.82
C GLY A 386 5.02 -14.52 17.85
N ALA A 387 5.41 -14.55 19.12
CA ALA A 387 4.56 -14.85 20.28
C ALA A 387 5.10 -14.09 21.51
N PRO A 388 4.27 -13.78 22.51
CA PRO A 388 2.84 -14.02 22.58
C PRO A 388 2.07 -13.02 21.72
N ARG A 389 0.85 -13.39 21.33
CA ARG A 389 -0.11 -12.50 20.67
C ARG A 389 -1.08 -11.93 21.68
N ALA A 390 -1.38 -10.64 21.56
CA ALA A 390 -2.39 -9.98 22.36
C ALA A 390 -3.31 -9.13 21.49
N PHE A 391 -4.59 -9.07 21.85
CA PHE A 391 -5.63 -8.49 21.02
C PHE A 391 -6.52 -7.54 21.80
N ASP A 392 -7.03 -6.53 21.11
CA ASP A 392 -8.18 -5.77 21.58
C ASP A 392 -9.47 -6.60 21.40
N SER A 393 -10.18 -6.88 22.49
CA SER A 393 -11.41 -7.70 22.49
C SER A 393 -12.46 -7.19 21.50
N SER A 394 -12.59 -5.87 21.31
CA SER A 394 -13.56 -5.28 20.39
C SER A 394 -13.25 -5.59 18.94
N VAL A 395 -11.98 -5.82 18.60
CA VAL A 395 -11.56 -6.22 17.25
C VAL A 395 -11.63 -7.72 17.10
N ILE A 396 -11.03 -8.47 18.03
CA ILE A 396 -10.92 -9.93 17.89
C ILE A 396 -12.27 -10.63 17.93
N ARG A 397 -13.26 -10.13 18.68
CA ARG A 397 -14.65 -10.65 18.65
C ARG A 397 -15.35 -10.44 17.31
N ARG A 398 -14.95 -9.45 16.51
CA ARG A 398 -15.49 -9.28 15.15
C ARG A 398 -14.78 -10.14 14.13
N VAL A 399 -13.52 -10.48 14.40
CA VAL A 399 -12.68 -11.27 13.50
C VAL A 399 -12.93 -12.77 13.71
N GLY A 400 -12.92 -13.23 14.96
CA GLY A 400 -12.99 -14.64 15.33
C GLY A 400 -11.76 -15.44 14.90
N PHE A 401 -11.56 -16.60 15.53
CA PHE A 401 -10.54 -17.55 15.10
C PHE A 401 -11.18 -18.66 14.25
N PRO A 402 -10.54 -19.11 13.15
CA PRO A 402 -11.01 -20.31 12.47
C PRO A 402 -10.83 -21.54 13.37
N ASN A 403 -11.78 -22.46 13.36
CA ASN A 403 -11.73 -23.67 14.19
C ASN A 403 -10.74 -24.71 13.64
N VAL A 404 -9.44 -24.43 13.80
CA VAL A 404 -8.32 -25.30 13.42
C VAL A 404 -7.29 -25.36 14.54
N SER A 405 -6.37 -26.32 14.46
CA SER A 405 -5.26 -26.47 15.42
C SER A 405 -3.90 -26.06 14.85
N TYR A 406 -3.89 -25.44 13.65
CA TYR A 406 -2.69 -24.89 13.04
C TYR A 406 -3.05 -23.72 12.12
N GLY A 407 -2.42 -22.57 12.32
CA GLY A 407 -2.56 -21.38 11.47
C GLY A 407 -3.79 -20.52 11.78
N GLU A 408 -4.52 -20.80 12.86
CA GLU A 408 -5.63 -19.99 13.35
C GLU A 408 -5.19 -18.57 13.70
N ASP A 409 -4.04 -18.45 14.34
CA ASP A 409 -3.38 -17.20 14.67
C ASP A 409 -2.95 -16.41 13.44
N TYR A 410 -2.42 -17.11 12.44
CA TYR A 410 -1.95 -16.55 11.18
C TYR A 410 -3.13 -15.99 10.37
N ALA A 411 -4.27 -16.70 10.36
CA ALA A 411 -5.50 -16.22 9.75
C ALA A 411 -5.98 -14.90 10.40
N VAL A 412 -6.02 -14.85 11.73
CA VAL A 412 -6.37 -13.64 12.49
C VAL A 412 -5.41 -12.50 12.20
N ALA A 413 -4.10 -12.80 12.19
CA ALA A 413 -3.06 -11.83 11.89
C ALA A 413 -3.23 -11.19 10.52
N LEU A 414 -3.46 -11.99 9.47
CA LEU A 414 -3.73 -11.48 8.12
C LEU A 414 -4.96 -10.57 8.11
N ARG A 415 -6.06 -11.01 8.74
CA ARG A 415 -7.31 -10.25 8.78
C ARG A 415 -7.20 -8.92 9.51
N ILE A 416 -6.50 -8.88 10.66
CA ILE A 416 -6.32 -7.65 11.45
C ILE A 416 -5.38 -6.69 10.71
N THR A 417 -4.24 -7.19 10.21
CA THR A 417 -3.19 -6.36 9.60
C THR A 417 -3.56 -5.83 8.21
N ARG A 418 -4.63 -6.33 7.59
CA ARG A 418 -5.25 -5.72 6.42
C ARG A 418 -5.72 -4.29 6.68
N GLU A 419 -6.24 -4.03 7.88
CA GLU A 419 -6.90 -2.77 8.22
C GLU A 419 -6.12 -1.96 9.27
N TYR A 420 -5.72 -2.62 10.36
CA TYR A 420 -5.24 -1.98 11.57
C TYR A 420 -3.73 -1.97 11.68
N LYS A 421 -3.21 -0.93 12.33
CA LYS A 421 -1.83 -0.94 12.81
C LYS A 421 -1.69 -1.90 13.99
N ILE A 422 -0.50 -2.50 14.13
CA ILE A 422 -0.17 -3.44 15.21
C ILE A 422 1.09 -3.00 15.95
N GLY A 423 1.20 -3.34 17.22
CA GLY A 423 2.39 -3.08 18.02
C GLY A 423 3.35 -4.28 18.04
N ARG A 424 4.64 -4.00 18.25
CA ARG A 424 5.69 -5.02 18.39
C ARG A 424 6.45 -4.81 19.69
N ILE A 425 6.81 -5.90 20.34
CA ILE A 425 7.75 -5.91 21.46
C ILE A 425 8.87 -6.88 21.11
N TYR A 426 10.10 -6.37 21.01
CA TYR A 426 11.25 -7.17 20.54
C TYR A 426 11.99 -7.90 21.68
N GLU A 427 11.70 -7.56 22.92
CA GLU A 427 12.19 -8.25 24.12
C GLU A 427 11.54 -9.63 24.27
N SER A 428 12.27 -10.57 24.87
CA SER A 428 11.71 -11.88 25.22
C SER A 428 10.61 -11.71 26.27
N LEU A 429 9.36 -11.94 25.88
CA LEU A 429 8.20 -11.93 26.76
C LEU A 429 7.83 -13.33 27.24
N TYR A 430 8.45 -14.36 26.65
CA TYR A 430 7.89 -15.69 26.59
C TYR A 430 8.99 -16.74 26.41
N LEU A 431 8.88 -17.84 27.15
CA LEU A 431 9.79 -18.97 27.08
C LEU A 431 9.08 -20.12 26.37
N CYS A 432 9.45 -20.35 25.11
CA CYS A 432 8.90 -21.41 24.29
C CYS A 432 9.67 -22.71 24.55
N ARG A 433 9.03 -23.66 25.22
CA ARG A 433 9.65 -24.92 25.66
C ARG A 433 9.68 -25.93 24.51
N ARG A 434 10.83 -26.53 24.26
CA ARG A 434 11.01 -27.62 23.28
C ARG A 434 11.49 -28.90 23.96
N TRP A 435 10.88 -30.03 23.61
CA TRP A 435 11.25 -31.37 24.01
C TRP A 435 10.98 -32.40 22.89
N LYS A 436 11.46 -33.64 23.09
CA LYS A 436 11.46 -34.71 22.05
C LYS A 436 10.11 -34.96 21.35
N ASN A 437 8.98 -34.56 21.97
CA ASN A 437 7.62 -34.83 21.50
C ASN A 437 6.82 -33.56 21.09
N ASN A 438 7.38 -32.34 21.16
CA ASN A 438 6.67 -31.09 20.75
C ASN A 438 7.45 -30.24 19.72
N THR A 439 8.47 -30.81 19.07
CA THR A 439 9.23 -30.11 18.03
C THR A 439 8.64 -30.40 16.65
N ASP A 440 8.21 -29.35 15.94
CA ASP A 440 7.71 -29.41 14.56
C ASP A 440 8.74 -29.95 13.56
N ALA A 441 10.01 -30.01 13.95
CA ALA A 441 11.12 -30.56 13.17
C ALA A 441 11.05 -32.09 12.91
N ARG A 442 9.97 -32.76 13.34
CA ARG A 442 9.70 -34.19 13.15
C ARG A 442 8.35 -34.48 12.49
N LEU A 443 7.67 -33.46 11.96
CA LEU A 443 6.44 -33.69 11.20
C LEU A 443 6.74 -34.54 9.96
N SER A 444 5.84 -35.47 9.60
CA SER A 444 5.96 -36.17 8.33
C SER A 444 5.79 -35.17 7.18
N VAL A 445 6.31 -35.50 5.99
CA VAL A 445 6.21 -34.64 4.81
C VAL A 445 4.74 -34.30 4.51
N GLU A 446 3.83 -35.26 4.68
CA GLU A 446 2.39 -35.08 4.51
C GLU A 446 1.81 -34.06 5.48
N LYS A 447 2.20 -34.12 6.76
CA LYS A 447 1.70 -33.17 7.77
C LYS A 447 2.27 -31.77 7.55
N GLN A 448 3.54 -31.65 7.17
CA GLN A 448 4.15 -30.38 6.80
C GLN A 448 3.47 -29.77 5.57
N ASN A 449 3.20 -30.59 4.55
CA ASN A 449 2.49 -30.21 3.34
C ASN A 449 1.06 -29.76 3.64
N ALA A 450 0.31 -30.48 4.48
CA ALA A 450 -1.03 -30.09 4.89
C ALA A 450 -1.04 -28.71 5.58
N ASN A 451 -0.09 -28.48 6.48
CA ASN A 451 0.07 -27.20 7.18
C ASN A 451 0.43 -26.05 6.23
N ASN A 452 1.39 -26.28 5.32
CA ASN A 452 1.81 -25.29 4.32
C ASN A 452 0.69 -24.98 3.33
N LEU A 453 -0.01 -26.01 2.83
CA LEU A 453 -1.14 -25.86 1.92
C LEU A 453 -2.26 -25.02 2.56
N TYR A 454 -2.57 -25.27 3.84
CA TYR A 454 -3.57 -24.48 4.56
C TYR A 454 -3.15 -23.02 4.72
N LYS A 455 -1.91 -22.73 5.15
CA LYS A 455 -1.41 -21.34 5.26
C LYS A 455 -1.35 -20.65 3.91
N ASP A 456 -0.95 -21.34 2.85
CA ASP A 456 -0.99 -20.78 1.50
C ASP A 456 -2.43 -20.51 1.04
N LYS A 457 -3.43 -21.32 1.43
CA LYS A 457 -4.86 -21.01 1.15
C LYS A 457 -5.30 -19.75 1.86
N LEU A 458 -4.89 -19.55 3.12
CA LEU A 458 -5.14 -18.32 3.87
C LEU A 458 -4.51 -17.10 3.17
N ARG A 459 -3.27 -17.24 2.69
CA ARG A 459 -2.59 -16.19 1.91
C ARG A 459 -3.30 -15.91 0.59
N SER A 460 -3.73 -16.93 -0.14
CA SER A 460 -4.48 -16.79 -1.40
C SER A 460 -5.77 -15.99 -1.16
N ALA A 461 -6.54 -16.37 -0.15
CA ALA A 461 -7.77 -15.68 0.22
C ALA A 461 -7.51 -14.21 0.61
N GLU A 462 -6.45 -13.96 1.38
CA GLU A 462 -6.07 -12.59 1.76
C GLU A 462 -5.58 -11.77 0.57
N ILE A 463 -4.82 -12.36 -0.36
CA ILE A 463 -4.38 -11.70 -1.60
C ILE A 463 -5.59 -11.23 -2.42
N GLU A 464 -6.60 -12.09 -2.60
CA GLU A 464 -7.83 -11.70 -3.32
C GLU A 464 -8.61 -10.62 -2.56
N ALA A 465 -8.72 -10.72 -1.24
CA ALA A 465 -9.35 -9.68 -0.43
C ALA A 465 -8.63 -8.32 -0.56
N ARG A 466 -7.29 -8.31 -0.60
CA ARG A 466 -6.49 -7.10 -0.83
C ARG A 466 -6.68 -6.53 -2.22
N LYS A 467 -6.76 -7.38 -3.24
CA LYS A 467 -7.08 -6.94 -4.61
C LYS A 467 -8.44 -6.26 -4.69
N LEU A 468 -9.45 -6.75 -3.96
CA LEU A 468 -10.76 -6.10 -3.88
C LEU A 468 -10.66 -4.73 -3.22
N VAL A 469 -9.99 -4.65 -2.06
CA VAL A 469 -9.73 -3.36 -1.38
C VAL A 469 -9.01 -2.37 -2.31
N ASN A 470 -8.01 -2.82 -3.06
CA ASN A 470 -7.26 -2.00 -4.02
C ASN A 470 -7.98 -1.79 -5.37
N LYS A 471 -9.11 -2.45 -5.62
CA LYS A 471 -9.99 -2.12 -6.75
C LYS A 471 -10.98 -1.04 -6.35
N GLU A 472 -11.43 -1.08 -5.10
CA GLU A 472 -12.24 -0.02 -4.47
C GLU A 472 -11.38 1.21 -4.10
N GLU A 473 -10.05 1.06 -4.00
CA GLU A 473 -9.06 2.13 -3.87
C GLU A 473 -8.07 2.12 -5.07
N PRO A 474 -8.18 3.02 -6.07
CA PRO A 474 -7.54 2.86 -7.38
C PRO A 474 -6.02 2.59 -7.33
N SER A 475 -5.60 1.54 -8.06
CA SER A 475 -4.21 1.07 -8.20
C SER A 475 -3.32 2.08 -8.93
N ARG A 476 -2.16 2.38 -8.35
CA ARG A 476 -1.19 3.39 -8.85
C ARG A 476 -0.12 2.75 -9.75
N ASP A 477 0.14 3.32 -10.92
CA ASP A 477 1.30 2.97 -11.75
C ASP A 477 2.54 3.75 -11.30
N SER A 478 3.44 3.06 -10.59
CA SER A 478 4.71 3.65 -10.15
C SER A 478 5.58 4.19 -11.30
N ARG A 479 5.33 3.82 -12.57
CA ARG A 479 6.07 4.35 -13.73
C ARG A 479 5.75 5.81 -14.05
N ARG A 480 4.65 6.36 -13.52
CA ARG A 480 4.24 7.76 -13.75
C ARG A 480 4.71 8.73 -12.67
N ILE A 481 5.35 8.23 -11.62
CA ILE A 481 5.82 9.03 -10.49
C ILE A 481 7.25 9.48 -10.75
N PHE A 482 7.45 10.80 -10.86
CA PHE A 482 8.76 11.43 -10.95
C PHE A 482 9.44 11.51 -9.58
N ALA A 483 8.68 11.90 -8.56
CA ALA A 483 9.13 12.01 -7.17
C ALA A 483 7.92 11.91 -6.23
N GLU A 484 8.15 11.60 -4.97
CA GLU A 484 7.12 11.59 -3.92
C GLU A 484 7.37 12.73 -2.92
N PHE A 485 6.29 13.36 -2.46
CA PHE A 485 6.31 14.34 -1.37
C PHE A 485 5.29 13.93 -0.32
N ASP A 486 5.76 13.56 0.87
CA ASP A 486 4.91 13.12 2.00
C ASP A 486 4.71 14.21 3.08
N GLY A 487 5.36 15.36 2.93
CA GLY A 487 5.38 16.43 3.93
C GLY A 487 6.55 16.39 4.91
N GLY A 488 7.56 15.54 4.67
CA GLY A 488 8.80 15.50 5.42
C GLY A 488 9.67 16.76 5.29
N LYS A 489 10.65 16.92 6.19
CA LYS A 489 11.53 18.11 6.24
C LYS A 489 12.64 18.11 5.19
N ASP A 490 12.88 16.98 4.53
CA ASP A 490 14.11 16.77 3.76
C ASP A 490 14.05 17.38 2.35
N LEU A 491 12.85 17.59 1.78
CA LEU A 491 12.67 18.05 0.40
C LEU A 491 11.51 19.05 0.29
N SER A 492 11.77 20.20 -0.32
CA SER A 492 10.74 21.21 -0.62
C SER A 492 9.90 20.79 -1.82
N LEU A 493 8.56 20.85 -1.68
CA LEU A 493 7.63 20.58 -2.78
C LEU A 493 7.90 21.49 -3.99
N LEU A 494 8.26 22.76 -3.73
CA LEU A 494 8.60 23.73 -4.76
C LEU A 494 9.78 23.25 -5.62
N LEU A 495 10.84 22.75 -5.00
CA LEU A 495 12.02 22.22 -5.70
C LEU A 495 11.67 20.99 -6.53
N LEU A 496 10.79 20.12 -6.02
CA LEU A 496 10.31 18.95 -6.77
C LEU A 496 9.51 19.37 -8.01
N CYS A 497 8.62 20.35 -7.87
CA CYS A 497 7.83 20.86 -9.00
C CYS A 497 8.72 21.53 -10.07
N GLN A 498 9.73 22.30 -9.64
CA GLN A 498 10.71 22.89 -10.55
C GLN A 498 11.53 21.81 -11.28
N SER A 499 12.02 20.82 -10.53
CA SER A 499 12.76 19.68 -11.10
C SER A 499 11.92 18.87 -12.10
N LEU A 500 10.64 18.64 -11.77
CA LEU A 500 9.68 18.00 -12.66
C LEU A 500 9.54 18.80 -13.96
N TYR A 501 9.32 20.12 -13.85
CA TYR A 501 9.13 20.99 -15.02
C TYR A 501 10.35 20.97 -15.95
N ASP A 502 11.54 21.12 -15.40
CA ASP A 502 12.78 21.15 -16.20
C ASP A 502 13.07 19.78 -16.84
N SER A 503 12.79 18.69 -16.12
CA SER A 503 12.88 17.33 -16.65
C SER A 503 11.86 17.05 -17.76
N GLN A 504 10.59 17.40 -17.55
CA GLN A 504 9.51 17.16 -18.51
C GLN A 504 9.65 18.05 -19.74
N LYS A 505 10.14 19.29 -19.61
CA LYS A 505 10.43 20.15 -20.77
C LYS A 505 11.48 19.52 -21.71
N LYS A 506 12.40 18.70 -21.19
CA LYS A 506 13.40 17.97 -21.99
C LYS A 506 12.87 16.63 -22.52
N SER A 507 12.10 15.91 -21.72
CA SER A 507 11.72 14.51 -21.99
C SER A 507 10.35 14.32 -22.64
N TRP A 508 9.46 15.32 -22.54
CA TRP A 508 8.09 15.26 -23.04
C TRP A 508 7.87 16.32 -24.15
N PRO A 509 7.89 15.91 -25.45
CA PRO A 509 7.80 16.83 -26.58
C PRO A 509 6.60 17.77 -26.53
N ARG A 510 5.42 17.27 -26.15
CA ARG A 510 4.19 18.07 -26.06
C ARG A 510 4.33 19.25 -25.09
N LEU A 511 5.03 19.08 -23.96
CA LEU A 511 5.29 20.20 -23.05
C LEU A 511 6.34 21.16 -23.60
N ALA A 512 7.35 20.65 -24.29
CA ALA A 512 8.35 21.47 -24.97
C ALA A 512 7.69 22.37 -26.03
N ASP A 513 6.74 21.84 -26.79
CA ASP A 513 5.97 22.56 -27.81
C ASP A 513 5.08 23.63 -27.16
N ALA A 514 4.32 23.24 -26.14
CA ALA A 514 3.50 24.17 -25.36
C ALA A 514 4.31 25.32 -24.73
N CYS A 515 5.56 25.05 -24.31
CA CYS A 515 6.47 26.09 -23.82
C CYS A 515 6.93 27.06 -24.92
N ARG A 516 7.07 26.59 -26.17
CA ARG A 516 7.41 27.44 -27.33
C ARG A 516 6.20 28.28 -27.74
N ASP A 517 5.01 27.68 -27.79
CA ASP A 517 3.77 28.40 -28.08
C ASP A 517 3.49 29.47 -27.02
N LEU A 518 3.73 29.17 -25.75
CA LEU A 518 3.59 30.15 -24.67
C LEU A 518 4.55 31.35 -24.84
N ALA A 519 5.71 31.16 -25.50
CA ALA A 519 6.64 32.26 -25.76
C ALA A 519 6.15 33.23 -26.85
N SER A 520 5.21 32.82 -27.71
CA SER A 520 4.61 33.67 -28.75
C SER A 520 3.31 34.37 -28.30
N VAL A 521 2.82 34.06 -27.10
CA VAL A 521 1.64 34.67 -26.49
C VAL A 521 1.82 36.18 -26.34
N ARG A 522 0.82 36.94 -26.79
CA ARG A 522 0.79 38.40 -26.69
C ARG A 522 -0.06 38.81 -25.51
N THR A 523 0.39 39.81 -24.75
CA THR A 523 -0.37 40.35 -23.62
C THR A 523 -0.37 41.87 -23.69
N ARG A 524 -1.52 42.50 -23.47
CA ARG A 524 -1.64 43.96 -23.29
C ARG A 524 -2.40 44.30 -22.02
N LYS A 525 -2.01 45.38 -21.38
CA LYS A 525 -2.71 45.93 -20.22
C LYS A 525 -3.89 46.77 -20.68
N LEU A 526 -5.04 46.61 -20.06
CA LEU A 526 -6.21 47.47 -20.29
C LEU A 526 -6.21 48.63 -19.28
N PRO A 527 -6.49 49.88 -19.72
CA PRO A 527 -6.53 51.03 -18.82
C PRO A 527 -7.81 51.00 -17.97
N GLY A 528 -7.66 50.96 -16.65
CA GLY A 528 -8.80 50.94 -15.72
C GLY A 528 -8.39 50.95 -14.25
N VAL A 529 -9.39 50.94 -13.36
CA VAL A 529 -9.22 51.09 -11.89
C VAL A 529 -8.46 49.91 -11.27
N TYR A 530 -8.71 48.70 -11.79
CA TYR A 530 -8.00 47.49 -11.43
C TYR A 530 -7.14 47.01 -12.60
N LYS A 531 -6.01 46.38 -12.28
CA LYS A 531 -5.10 45.86 -13.30
C LYS A 531 -5.74 44.65 -13.97
N VAL A 532 -6.06 44.82 -15.25
CA VAL A 532 -6.55 43.76 -16.13
C VAL A 532 -5.61 43.64 -17.32
N TYR A 533 -5.24 42.42 -17.65
CA TYR A 533 -4.43 42.07 -18.81
C TYR A 533 -5.24 41.19 -19.73
N LEU A 534 -5.21 41.50 -21.02
CA LEU A 534 -5.77 40.67 -22.06
C LEU A 534 -4.63 39.86 -22.69
N GLN A 535 -4.79 38.54 -22.75
CA GLN A 535 -3.82 37.60 -23.27
C GLN A 535 -4.37 36.92 -24.53
N TYR A 536 -3.65 37.03 -25.64
CA TYR A 536 -3.90 36.25 -26.84
C TYR A 536 -3.13 34.93 -26.78
N ASN A 537 -3.85 33.83 -26.62
CA ASN A 537 -3.27 32.49 -26.49
C ASN A 537 -4.06 31.47 -27.33
N PRO A 538 -3.66 31.25 -28.60
CA PRO A 538 -4.35 30.33 -29.52
C PRO A 538 -4.45 28.89 -29.01
N ALA A 539 -3.45 28.42 -28.25
CA ALA A 539 -3.43 27.07 -27.70
C ALA A 539 -4.59 26.80 -26.71
N ARG A 540 -5.30 27.86 -26.28
CA ARG A 540 -6.46 27.75 -25.39
C ARG A 540 -7.79 27.57 -26.12
N ALA A 541 -7.81 27.55 -27.46
CA ALA A 541 -9.03 27.34 -28.25
C ALA A 541 -9.81 26.08 -27.82
N VAL A 542 -9.11 24.95 -27.67
CA VAL A 542 -9.72 23.67 -27.27
C VAL A 542 -10.30 23.74 -25.85
N SER A 543 -9.54 24.26 -24.89
CA SER A 543 -10.01 24.34 -23.49
C SER A 543 -11.13 25.36 -23.31
N SER A 544 -11.07 26.49 -24.00
CA SER A 544 -12.10 27.53 -23.93
C SER A 544 -13.36 27.15 -24.73
N GLY A 545 -13.23 26.24 -25.71
CA GLY A 545 -14.29 25.71 -26.56
C GLY A 545 -14.93 24.41 -26.08
N ALA A 546 -14.33 23.73 -25.11
CA ALA A 546 -14.75 22.39 -24.71
C ALA A 546 -16.23 22.37 -24.28
N ALA A 547 -16.97 21.38 -24.79
CA ALA A 547 -18.31 21.08 -24.33
C ALA A 547 -18.26 20.59 -22.87
N VAL A 548 -19.22 21.06 -22.06
CA VAL A 548 -19.32 20.81 -20.62
C VAL A 548 -20.70 20.30 -20.21
N ASP A 549 -21.55 19.97 -21.19
CA ASP A 549 -22.81 19.28 -20.94
C ASP A 549 -22.56 17.83 -20.52
N ALA A 550 -23.51 17.27 -19.76
CA ALA A 550 -23.38 15.95 -19.16
C ALA A 550 -23.18 14.83 -20.20
N GLU A 551 -23.77 14.96 -21.39
CA GLU A 551 -23.69 13.97 -22.45
C GLU A 551 -22.28 13.93 -23.07
N SER A 552 -21.73 15.10 -23.43
CA SER A 552 -20.36 15.24 -23.92
C SER A 552 -19.32 14.77 -22.90
N ILE A 553 -19.54 15.01 -21.60
CA ILE A 553 -18.66 14.53 -20.53
C ILE A 553 -18.72 13.02 -20.41
N LYS A 554 -19.92 12.42 -20.43
CA LYS A 554 -20.10 10.97 -20.33
C LYS A 554 -19.47 10.22 -21.51
N ASN A 555 -19.47 10.83 -22.69
CA ASN A 555 -18.97 10.22 -23.92
C ASN A 555 -17.46 10.41 -24.14
N ARG A 556 -16.74 11.18 -23.30
CA ARG A 556 -15.29 11.37 -23.41
C ARG A 556 -14.56 10.67 -22.25
N ALA A 557 -13.47 9.98 -22.57
CA ALA A 557 -12.56 9.48 -21.53
C ALA A 557 -11.96 10.66 -20.76
N CYS A 558 -12.05 10.65 -19.42
CA CYS A 558 -11.50 11.72 -18.60
C CYS A 558 -9.97 11.78 -18.75
N PHE A 559 -9.46 12.86 -19.35
CA PHE A 559 -8.04 13.05 -19.66
C PHE A 559 -7.16 13.29 -18.44
N LEU A 560 -7.75 13.42 -17.25
CA LEU A 560 -7.05 13.53 -15.97
C LEU A 560 -6.90 12.19 -15.25
N CYS A 561 -7.67 11.15 -15.65
CA CYS A 561 -7.47 9.80 -15.12
C CYS A 561 -6.12 9.24 -15.55
N GLU A 562 -5.46 8.52 -14.64
CA GLU A 562 -4.12 7.99 -14.82
C GLU A 562 -3.94 7.18 -16.13
N ASN A 563 -4.94 6.38 -16.48
CA ASN A 563 -4.93 5.55 -17.71
C ASN A 563 -4.99 6.39 -18.99
N ASN A 564 -5.53 7.61 -18.91
CA ASN A 564 -5.73 8.50 -20.05
C ASN A 564 -4.66 9.60 -20.12
N LEU A 565 -3.78 9.70 -19.11
CA LEU A 565 -2.66 10.62 -19.14
C LEU A 565 -1.69 10.25 -20.28
N PRO A 566 -1.16 11.25 -21.01
CA PRO A 566 -0.10 11.05 -22.00
C PRO A 566 1.03 10.15 -21.46
N ALA A 567 1.50 9.21 -22.28
CA ALA A 567 2.42 8.16 -21.84
C ALA A 567 3.75 8.70 -21.24
N ARG A 568 4.22 9.86 -21.70
CA ARG A 568 5.46 10.51 -21.21
C ARG A 568 5.25 11.54 -20.11
N GLN A 569 3.99 11.80 -19.74
CA GLN A 569 3.69 12.75 -18.68
C GLN A 569 3.91 12.08 -17.32
N LEU A 570 4.83 12.66 -16.55
CA LEU A 570 5.16 12.26 -15.18
C LEU A 570 4.61 13.30 -14.20
N GLY A 571 4.51 12.92 -12.93
CA GLY A 571 4.10 13.85 -11.88
C GLY A 571 4.79 13.64 -10.54
N VAL A 572 4.70 14.65 -9.68
CA VAL A 572 5.06 14.53 -8.26
C VAL A 572 3.86 13.94 -7.51
N LEU A 573 4.05 12.79 -6.88
CA LEU A 573 3.03 12.19 -6.00
C LEU A 573 2.97 13.01 -4.71
N TYR A 574 1.93 13.82 -4.57
CA TYR A 574 1.73 14.71 -3.44
C TYR A 574 0.83 14.05 -2.39
N ARG A 575 1.43 13.79 -1.21
CA ARG A 575 0.82 13.22 0.00
C ARG A 575 -0.04 12.00 -0.27
N ASN A 576 0.32 11.22 -1.29
CA ASN A 576 -0.38 9.99 -1.67
C ASN A 576 -1.86 10.21 -2.10
N GLN A 577 -2.23 11.44 -2.42
CA GLN A 577 -3.61 11.88 -2.69
C GLN A 577 -3.75 12.53 -4.06
N TYR A 578 -2.71 13.25 -4.51
CA TYR A 578 -2.72 13.97 -5.77
C TYR A 578 -1.47 13.67 -6.60
N LEU A 579 -1.59 13.90 -7.90
CA LEU A 579 -0.47 13.95 -8.82
C LEU A 579 -0.32 15.39 -9.34
N ILE A 580 0.82 16.01 -9.07
CA ILE A 580 1.16 17.34 -9.61
C ILE A 580 1.81 17.14 -10.98
N LEU A 581 1.17 17.64 -12.02
CA LEU A 581 1.53 17.47 -13.42
C LEU A 581 1.87 18.81 -14.05
N CYS A 582 2.82 18.84 -14.99
CA CYS A 582 2.99 20.02 -15.84
C CYS A 582 1.75 20.19 -16.74
N ASN A 583 1.17 21.40 -16.77
CA ASN A 583 -0.02 21.67 -17.57
C ASN A 583 0.36 21.70 -19.08
N PRO A 584 -0.25 20.87 -19.94
CA PRO A 584 0.07 20.81 -21.36
C PRO A 584 -0.45 21.99 -22.19
N ALA A 585 -1.32 22.84 -21.63
CA ALA A 585 -1.82 24.06 -22.26
C ALA A 585 -1.67 25.25 -21.30
N PRO A 586 -0.42 25.63 -20.96
CA PRO A 586 -0.12 26.56 -19.89
C PRO A 586 -0.51 28.00 -20.27
N ILE A 587 -1.03 28.73 -19.28
CA ILE A 587 -1.28 30.19 -19.34
C ILE A 587 -0.02 30.99 -18.95
N PHE A 588 0.80 30.42 -18.05
CA PHE A 588 2.01 31.03 -17.51
C PHE A 588 3.15 30.00 -17.52
N LYS A 589 4.40 30.49 -17.43
CA LYS A 589 5.56 29.60 -17.26
C LYS A 589 5.44 28.88 -15.92
N LYS A 590 5.81 27.60 -15.88
CA LYS A 590 5.70 26.75 -14.68
C LYS A 590 4.25 26.66 -14.13
N HIS A 591 3.29 26.44 -15.01
CA HIS A 591 1.90 26.17 -14.63
C HIS A 591 1.70 24.66 -14.43
N PHE A 592 1.18 24.26 -13.26
CA PHE A 592 0.88 22.87 -12.92
C PHE A 592 -0.62 22.60 -12.77
N THR A 593 -1.03 21.38 -13.11
CA THR A 593 -2.34 20.82 -12.80
C THR A 593 -2.16 19.81 -11.67
N VAL A 594 -2.95 19.93 -10.60
CA VAL A 594 -2.87 19.05 -9.43
C VAL A 594 -4.11 18.19 -9.39
N VAL A 595 -3.97 16.92 -9.76
CA VAL A 595 -5.09 16.02 -10.07
C VAL A 595 -5.30 15.03 -8.94
N ALA A 596 -6.53 14.83 -8.48
CA ALA A 596 -6.85 13.79 -7.51
C ALA A 596 -6.56 12.42 -8.11
N LEU A 597 -5.91 11.51 -7.35
CA LEU A 597 -5.58 10.19 -7.88
C LEU A 597 -6.83 9.34 -8.19
N ARG A 598 -7.92 9.58 -7.44
CA ARG A 598 -9.22 8.96 -7.72
C ARG A 598 -10.04 9.89 -8.61
N HIS A 599 -10.91 9.31 -9.43
CA HIS A 599 -11.94 10.05 -10.16
C HIS A 599 -13.02 10.50 -9.17
N GLU A 600 -12.79 11.63 -8.52
CA GLU A 600 -13.72 12.27 -7.56
C GLU A 600 -14.42 13.44 -8.26
N ALA A 601 -15.66 13.76 -7.88
CA ALA A 601 -16.36 14.93 -8.41
C ALA A 601 -15.57 16.23 -8.17
N GLN A 602 -15.63 17.17 -9.11
CA GLN A 602 -14.97 18.49 -9.01
C GLN A 602 -15.72 19.36 -7.98
N GLU A 603 -15.54 19.08 -6.68
CA GLU A 603 -16.21 19.79 -5.57
C GLU A 603 -15.19 20.38 -4.60
N ILE A 604 -15.35 21.66 -4.22
CA ILE A 604 -14.38 22.34 -3.33
C ILE A 604 -14.69 22.15 -1.85
N ALA A 605 -15.96 22.09 -1.44
CA ALA A 605 -16.33 21.90 -0.04
C ALA A 605 -15.63 20.69 0.65
N PRO A 606 -15.61 19.46 0.08
CA PRO A 606 -14.90 18.33 0.70
C PRO A 606 -13.38 18.37 0.53
N SER A 607 -12.86 19.28 -0.31
CA SER A 607 -11.45 19.32 -0.69
C SER A 607 -10.71 20.58 -0.25
N ILE A 608 -11.38 21.50 0.45
CA ILE A 608 -10.82 22.80 0.87
C ILE A 608 -9.57 22.65 1.76
N SER A 609 -9.57 21.72 2.71
CA SER A 609 -8.41 21.44 3.57
C SER A 609 -7.16 21.08 2.75
N ARG A 610 -7.37 20.38 1.63
CA ARG A 610 -6.33 19.96 0.70
C ARG A 610 -5.80 21.15 -0.11
N LEU A 611 -6.68 22.06 -0.56
CA LEU A 611 -6.29 23.31 -1.20
C LEU A 611 -5.43 24.18 -0.26
N LEU A 612 -5.85 24.33 1.01
CA LEU A 612 -5.11 25.10 2.01
C LEU A 612 -3.72 24.52 2.27
N GLN A 613 -3.62 23.20 2.46
CA GLN A 613 -2.34 22.52 2.70
C GLN A 613 -1.41 22.62 1.48
N LEU A 614 -1.94 22.48 0.27
CA LEU A 614 -1.18 22.58 -0.96
C LEU A 614 -0.64 24.01 -1.18
N SER A 615 -1.43 25.04 -0.88
CA SER A 615 -0.97 26.44 -0.91
C SER A 615 0.12 26.74 0.10
N PHE A 616 0.07 26.12 1.28
CA PHE A 616 1.14 26.21 2.26
C PHE A 616 2.42 25.53 1.75
N ASP A 617 2.33 24.30 1.24
CA ASP A 617 3.49 23.52 0.78
C ASP A 617 4.16 24.11 -0.48
N LEU A 618 3.42 24.85 -1.31
CA LEU A 618 3.92 25.54 -2.51
C LEU A 618 4.33 27.01 -2.28
N SER A 619 4.21 27.49 -1.04
CA SER A 619 4.59 28.86 -0.69
C SER A 619 6.11 29.08 -0.77
N PRO A 620 6.59 30.33 -0.98
CA PRO A 620 5.82 31.57 -1.15
C PRO A 620 5.45 31.91 -2.61
N ASP A 621 5.93 31.11 -3.57
CA ASP A 621 5.98 31.54 -4.99
C ASP A 621 4.70 31.28 -5.78
N TYR A 622 3.84 30.38 -5.31
CA TYR A 622 2.66 29.95 -6.05
C TYR A 622 1.36 30.40 -5.39
N ASN A 623 0.35 30.58 -6.24
CA ASN A 623 -1.04 30.59 -5.85
C ASN A 623 -1.69 29.31 -6.40
N VAL A 624 -2.53 28.68 -5.59
CA VAL A 624 -3.28 27.50 -6.00
C VAL A 624 -4.74 27.88 -6.16
N PHE A 625 -5.35 27.50 -7.27
CA PHE A 625 -6.74 27.83 -7.54
C PHE A 625 -7.58 26.62 -7.93
N TYR A 626 -8.88 26.81 -7.74
CA TYR A 626 -9.94 25.88 -8.05
C TYR A 626 -10.98 26.58 -8.93
N ASN A 627 -11.43 25.87 -9.97
CA ASN A 627 -12.57 26.25 -10.79
C ASN A 627 -13.69 25.25 -10.53
N GLY A 628 -14.89 25.74 -10.19
CA GLY A 628 -16.09 24.91 -10.13
C GLY A 628 -16.42 24.26 -11.48
N PRO A 629 -17.23 23.18 -11.48
CA PRO A 629 -17.54 22.40 -12.68
C PRO A 629 -18.12 23.28 -13.80
N CYS A 630 -19.01 24.21 -13.44
CA CYS A 630 -19.59 25.21 -14.34
C CYS A 630 -18.89 26.57 -14.27
N CYS A 631 -17.60 26.62 -13.90
CA CYS A 631 -16.85 27.87 -13.69
C CYS A 631 -15.44 27.82 -14.30
N GLY A 632 -15.29 27.10 -15.41
CA GLY A 632 -14.01 27.02 -16.15
C GLY A 632 -13.10 25.88 -15.70
N ALA A 633 -13.65 24.84 -15.05
CA ALA A 633 -12.94 23.59 -14.84
C ALA A 633 -12.64 22.93 -16.20
N SER A 634 -11.42 22.39 -16.37
CA SER A 634 -11.07 21.69 -17.60
C SER A 634 -11.68 20.27 -17.65
N ALA A 635 -11.76 19.63 -16.49
CA ALA A 635 -12.51 18.39 -16.25
C ALA A 635 -13.56 18.66 -15.14
N PRO A 636 -14.83 18.91 -15.49
CA PRO A 636 -15.88 19.21 -14.51
C PRO A 636 -16.30 17.99 -13.68
N ASP A 637 -15.85 16.80 -14.04
CA ASP A 637 -16.18 15.53 -13.42
C ASP A 637 -15.02 14.90 -12.62
N HIS A 638 -13.83 15.50 -12.63
CA HIS A 638 -12.64 14.98 -11.93
C HIS A 638 -11.93 16.08 -11.14
N LEU A 639 -11.89 15.94 -9.81
CA LEU A 639 -11.26 16.83 -8.86
C LEU A 639 -9.81 17.18 -9.25
N HIS A 640 -9.58 18.46 -9.54
CA HIS A 640 -8.27 19.02 -9.77
C HIS A 640 -8.18 20.49 -9.34
N PHE A 641 -6.98 20.86 -8.91
CA PHE A 641 -6.55 22.23 -8.70
C PHE A 641 -5.53 22.62 -9.79
N GLN A 642 -5.19 23.90 -9.85
CA GLN A 642 -4.11 24.39 -10.68
C GLN A 642 -3.21 25.31 -9.85
N ALA A 643 -1.90 25.26 -10.11
CA ALA A 643 -0.92 26.08 -9.41
C ALA A 643 -0.15 26.93 -10.43
N VAL A 644 -0.12 28.23 -10.18
CA VAL A 644 0.55 29.23 -11.04
C VAL A 644 1.40 30.18 -10.21
N PRO A 645 2.45 30.81 -10.79
CA PRO A 645 3.26 31.76 -10.07
C PRO A 645 2.42 32.95 -9.58
N LYS A 646 2.49 33.24 -8.28
CA LYS A 646 1.73 34.31 -7.63
C LYS A 646 1.95 35.67 -8.28
N LYS A 647 3.17 35.92 -8.76
CA LYS A 647 3.57 37.19 -9.39
C LYS A 647 2.81 37.49 -10.68
N ASP A 648 2.28 36.47 -11.35
CA ASP A 648 1.60 36.60 -12.64
C ASP A 648 0.09 36.86 -12.49
N LEU A 649 -0.41 36.91 -11.24
CA LEU A 649 -1.80 37.25 -10.91
C LEU A 649 -1.89 38.69 -10.38
N PRO A 650 -2.28 39.67 -11.22
CA PRO A 650 -2.20 41.09 -10.88
C PRO A 650 -3.17 41.49 -9.76
N PHE A 651 -4.35 40.88 -9.71
CA PHE A 651 -5.39 41.22 -8.74
C PHE A 651 -4.97 40.95 -7.28
N LEU A 652 -4.08 39.97 -7.05
CA LEU A 652 -3.58 39.66 -5.70
C LEU A 652 -2.88 40.85 -5.03
N ARG A 653 -2.29 41.74 -5.82
CA ARG A 653 -1.61 42.96 -5.33
C ARG A 653 -2.57 44.09 -5.00
N GLU A 654 -3.84 43.95 -5.40
CA GLU A 654 -4.88 44.97 -5.27
C GLU A 654 -5.92 44.64 -4.19
N LEU A 655 -5.80 43.48 -3.53
CA LEU A 655 -6.72 43.05 -2.46
C LEU A 655 -6.81 44.03 -1.29
N LYS A 656 -5.77 44.85 -1.07
CA LYS A 656 -5.78 45.92 -0.06
C LYS A 656 -6.78 47.04 -0.36
N LYS A 657 -7.29 47.13 -1.60
CA LYS A 657 -8.35 48.08 -1.99
C LYS A 657 -9.75 47.61 -1.55
N LEU A 658 -9.89 46.37 -1.09
CA LEU A 658 -11.17 45.81 -0.66
C LEU A 658 -11.56 46.32 0.73
N THR A 659 -12.86 46.45 0.96
CA THR A 659 -13.42 46.95 2.22
C THR A 659 -13.48 45.81 3.24
N PRO A 660 -12.86 45.95 4.43
CA PRO A 660 -13.07 45.01 5.53
C PRO A 660 -14.54 44.99 5.94
N VAL A 661 -15.10 43.81 6.17
CA VAL A 661 -16.50 43.66 6.58
C VAL A 661 -16.59 43.37 8.07
N ARG A 662 -15.89 42.32 8.54
CA ARG A 662 -15.93 41.86 9.93
C ARG A 662 -14.87 40.81 10.22
N GLU A 663 -14.73 40.43 11.48
CA GLU A 663 -13.98 39.28 11.94
C GLU A 663 -14.90 38.32 12.71
N LYS A 664 -14.84 37.02 12.40
CA LYS A 664 -15.63 35.97 13.07
C LYS A 664 -14.79 34.72 13.22
N SER A 665 -14.75 34.14 14.43
CA SER A 665 -14.00 32.92 14.73
C SER A 665 -12.53 32.96 14.26
N SER A 666 -11.85 34.09 14.48
CA SER A 666 -10.47 34.33 14.05
C SER A 666 -10.25 34.32 12.52
N VAL A 667 -11.32 34.53 11.74
CA VAL A 667 -11.30 34.71 10.29
C VAL A 667 -11.74 36.12 9.94
N LYS A 668 -10.88 36.85 9.23
CA LYS A 668 -11.18 38.19 8.72
C LYS A 668 -11.86 38.08 7.36
N TYR A 669 -12.97 38.80 7.20
CA TYR A 669 -13.70 38.93 5.95
C TYR A 669 -13.47 40.31 5.32
N SER A 670 -13.18 40.34 4.02
CA SER A 670 -13.18 41.56 3.21
C SER A 670 -14.01 41.34 1.96
N ARG A 671 -14.64 42.39 1.43
CA ARG A 671 -15.44 42.32 0.20
C ARG A 671 -15.11 43.47 -0.75
N GLY A 672 -15.48 43.32 -2.02
CA GLY A 672 -15.57 44.46 -2.92
C GLY A 672 -16.16 44.11 -4.29
N ASN A 673 -16.48 45.16 -5.03
CA ASN A 673 -16.85 45.10 -6.44
C ASN A 673 -15.71 45.69 -7.27
N ALA A 674 -14.84 44.83 -7.78
CA ALA A 674 -13.58 45.22 -8.40
C ALA A 674 -13.71 45.45 -9.91
N SER A 675 -14.55 46.42 -10.28
CA SER A 675 -14.97 46.69 -11.67
C SER A 675 -15.85 45.59 -12.26
N GLY A 676 -16.97 45.33 -11.59
CA GLY A 676 -17.99 44.38 -12.04
C GLY A 676 -17.85 42.97 -11.48
N ARG A 677 -16.70 42.63 -10.87
CA ARG A 677 -16.49 41.34 -10.21
C ARG A 677 -16.72 41.45 -8.71
N SER A 678 -17.69 40.71 -8.21
CA SER A 678 -17.94 40.55 -6.78
C SER A 678 -16.94 39.57 -6.19
N VAL A 679 -16.25 39.97 -5.12
CA VAL A 679 -15.25 39.13 -4.44
C VAL A 679 -15.43 39.15 -2.93
N ILE A 680 -15.23 37.99 -2.30
CA ILE A 680 -15.06 37.85 -0.84
C ILE A 680 -13.67 37.30 -0.58
N VAL A 681 -12.99 37.86 0.41
CA VAL A 681 -11.69 37.37 0.88
C VAL A 681 -11.81 36.95 2.33
N LEU A 682 -11.38 35.71 2.62
CA LEU A 682 -11.28 35.15 3.97
C LEU A 682 -9.81 34.97 4.33
N GLU A 683 -9.40 35.46 5.50
CA GLU A 683 -8.01 35.38 5.95
C GLU A 683 -7.91 34.88 7.39
N SER A 684 -7.02 33.93 7.65
CA SER A 684 -6.73 33.47 9.02
C SER A 684 -5.33 32.89 9.16
N LYS A 685 -4.82 32.90 10.40
CA LYS A 685 -3.66 32.08 10.81
C LYS A 685 -4.07 30.64 11.15
N ASN A 686 -5.36 30.40 11.38
CA ASN A 686 -5.91 29.09 11.74
C ASN A 686 -6.58 28.47 10.52
N ALA A 687 -5.92 27.47 9.92
CA ALA A 687 -6.43 26.76 8.73
C ALA A 687 -7.80 26.11 8.97
N LYS A 688 -8.03 25.53 10.16
CA LYS A 688 -9.28 24.85 10.49
C LYS A 688 -10.45 25.84 10.59
N ALA A 689 -10.23 26.98 11.24
CA ALA A 689 -11.23 28.03 11.32
C ALA A 689 -11.57 28.58 9.91
N LEU A 690 -10.55 28.75 9.06
CA LEU A 690 -10.73 29.19 7.68
C LEU A 690 -11.55 28.20 6.85
N GLU A 691 -11.27 26.89 6.99
CA GLU A 691 -12.04 25.80 6.37
C GLU A 691 -13.51 25.82 6.81
N GLU A 692 -13.77 25.86 8.12
CA GLU A 692 -15.14 25.87 8.67
C GLU A 692 -15.95 27.08 8.16
N GLN A 693 -15.33 28.26 8.15
CA GLN A 693 -15.95 29.48 7.66
C GLN A 693 -16.17 29.48 6.14
N PHE A 694 -15.26 28.92 5.37
CA PHE A 694 -15.43 28.77 3.92
C PHE A 694 -16.57 27.79 3.58
N VAL A 695 -16.66 26.65 4.28
CA VAL A 695 -17.78 25.70 4.10
C VAL A 695 -19.11 26.35 4.47
N ASN A 696 -19.15 27.15 5.55
CA ASN A 696 -20.35 27.90 5.92
C ASN A 696 -20.75 28.93 4.84
N LEU A 697 -19.77 29.62 4.25
CA LEU A 697 -19.98 30.52 3.11
C LEU A 697 -20.64 29.80 1.94
N LEU A 698 -20.13 28.64 1.54
CA LEU A 698 -20.69 27.87 0.43
C LEU A 698 -22.10 27.34 0.71
N LYS A 699 -22.35 26.85 1.93
CA LYS A 699 -23.69 26.39 2.33
C LYS A 699 -24.72 27.52 2.29
N THR A 700 -24.35 28.69 2.78
CA THR A 700 -25.22 29.87 2.78
C THR A 700 -25.46 30.36 1.35
N ALA A 701 -24.41 30.37 0.51
CA ALA A 701 -24.54 30.70 -0.90
C ALA A 701 -25.48 29.72 -1.64
N HIS A 702 -25.33 28.42 -1.40
CA HIS A 702 -26.21 27.40 -1.97
C HIS A 702 -27.67 27.62 -1.57
N LYS A 703 -27.95 27.94 -0.30
CA LYS A 703 -29.30 28.24 0.21
C LYS A 703 -29.93 29.45 -0.49
N ILE A 704 -29.16 30.53 -0.70
CA ILE A 704 -29.66 31.75 -1.35
C ILE A 704 -29.96 31.53 -2.83
N HIS A 705 -29.07 30.83 -3.54
CA HIS A 705 -29.18 30.68 -5.00
C HIS A 705 -29.97 29.43 -5.44
N LYS A 706 -30.28 28.51 -4.51
CA LYS A 706 -31.01 27.25 -4.74
C LYS A 706 -30.44 26.44 -5.91
N THR A 707 -29.11 26.30 -5.96
CA THR A 707 -28.47 25.48 -7.00
C THR A 707 -28.73 23.99 -6.76
N LYS A 708 -28.67 23.17 -7.81
CA LYS A 708 -28.86 21.71 -7.70
C LYS A 708 -27.68 21.03 -6.98
N ASP A 709 -26.47 21.54 -7.22
CA ASP A 709 -25.21 21.05 -6.67
C ASP A 709 -24.52 22.16 -5.83
N GLU A 710 -23.21 22.04 -5.58
CA GLU A 710 -22.38 23.08 -4.95
C GLU A 710 -22.56 24.47 -5.61
N ALA A 711 -22.45 25.54 -4.81
CA ALA A 711 -22.48 26.90 -5.31
C ALA A 711 -21.37 27.10 -6.37
N GLN A 712 -21.74 27.65 -7.53
CA GLN A 712 -20.80 27.96 -8.60
C GLN A 712 -19.74 28.95 -8.12
N VAL A 713 -18.46 28.54 -8.12
CA VAL A 713 -17.39 29.29 -7.48
C VAL A 713 -16.04 29.15 -8.19
N ASN A 714 -15.27 30.25 -8.19
CA ASN A 714 -13.83 30.22 -8.40
C ASN A 714 -13.13 30.59 -7.10
N VAL A 715 -12.09 29.84 -6.74
CA VAL A 715 -11.34 30.06 -5.49
C VAL A 715 -9.87 30.16 -5.82
N LEU A 716 -9.20 31.19 -5.30
CA LEU A 716 -7.74 31.25 -5.27
C LEU A 716 -7.28 31.20 -3.82
N CYS A 717 -6.20 30.48 -3.57
CA CYS A 717 -5.62 30.35 -2.26
C CYS A 717 -4.14 30.76 -2.30
N ASP A 718 -3.76 31.68 -1.42
CA ASP A 718 -2.36 31.96 -1.16
C ASP A 718 -2.01 31.80 0.32
N TYR A 719 -0.72 31.60 0.57
CA TYR A 719 -0.13 31.66 1.89
C TYR A 719 0.93 32.77 1.90
N ALA A 720 0.74 33.78 2.73
CA ALA A 720 1.66 34.91 2.84
C ALA A 720 1.61 35.53 4.24
N GLY A 721 2.77 35.95 4.77
CA GLY A 721 2.84 36.63 6.06
C GLY A 721 2.29 35.81 7.22
N ASN A 722 2.50 34.49 7.20
CA ASN A 722 1.99 33.53 8.18
C ASN A 722 0.44 33.50 8.27
N ARG A 723 -0.25 33.73 7.13
CA ARG A 723 -1.70 33.66 7.01
C ARG A 723 -2.08 32.95 5.72
N LEU A 724 -3.13 32.15 5.79
CA LEU A 724 -3.83 31.62 4.61
C LEU A 724 -4.90 32.63 4.20
N ARG A 725 -5.05 32.80 2.89
CA ARG A 725 -6.06 33.68 2.28
C ARG A 725 -6.81 32.92 1.20
N LEU A 726 -8.13 32.93 1.29
CA LEU A 726 -9.03 32.47 0.24
C LEU A 726 -9.66 33.68 -0.44
N ILE A 727 -9.50 33.79 -1.76
CA ILE A 727 -10.17 34.78 -2.61
C ILE A 727 -11.26 34.04 -3.38
N VAL A 728 -12.50 34.41 -3.11
CA VAL A 728 -13.69 33.69 -3.53
C VAL A 728 -14.50 34.57 -4.48
N PHE A 729 -14.72 34.06 -5.69
CA PHE A 729 -15.62 34.66 -6.67
C PHE A 729 -16.84 33.75 -6.82
N LEU A 730 -17.98 34.17 -6.27
CA LEU A 730 -19.25 33.47 -6.47
C LEU A 730 -19.80 33.80 -7.86
N ARG A 731 -20.17 32.76 -8.58
CA ARG A 731 -20.54 32.80 -10.00
C ARG A 731 -22.02 32.49 -10.17
N ARG A 732 -22.65 33.11 -11.16
CA ARG A 732 -24.05 32.84 -11.56
C ARG A 732 -24.19 32.28 -12.98
N LYS A 733 -23.13 32.43 -13.79
CA LYS A 733 -23.07 31.91 -15.17
C LYS A 733 -21.69 31.32 -15.46
N HIS A 734 -21.69 30.24 -16.23
CA HIS A 734 -20.45 29.61 -16.70
C HIS A 734 -19.71 30.50 -17.71
N ARG A 735 -20.42 30.92 -18.76
CA ARG A 735 -19.92 31.78 -19.85
C ARG A 735 -20.83 32.98 -20.00
N PRO A 736 -20.29 34.15 -20.40
CA PRO A 736 -21.11 35.31 -20.74
C PRO A 736 -21.93 35.05 -22.01
N ASP A 737 -23.04 35.75 -22.20
CA ASP A 737 -23.91 35.58 -23.37
C ASP A 737 -23.16 35.88 -24.68
N ALA A 738 -22.24 36.85 -24.64
CA ALA A 738 -21.37 37.18 -25.77
C ALA A 738 -20.48 36.02 -26.25
N TYR A 739 -20.26 34.98 -25.44
CA TYR A 739 -19.56 33.77 -25.86
C TYR A 739 -20.31 32.99 -26.95
N PHE A 740 -21.64 33.02 -26.88
CA PHE A 740 -22.54 32.27 -27.77
C PHE A 740 -23.02 33.11 -28.97
N ALA A 741 -22.66 34.39 -29.03
CA ALA A 741 -22.97 35.23 -30.18
C ALA A 741 -22.25 34.74 -31.46
N ALA A 742 -22.79 35.12 -32.61
CA ALA A 742 -22.24 34.79 -33.93
C ALA A 742 -21.52 36.00 -34.55
N GLY A 743 -20.60 35.72 -35.48
CA GLY A 743 -19.87 36.75 -36.23
C GLY A 743 -19.01 37.66 -35.34
N GLU A 744 -18.95 38.94 -35.69
CA GLU A 744 -18.11 39.95 -35.04
C GLU A 744 -18.48 40.23 -33.57
N ASN A 745 -19.73 39.92 -33.18
CA ASN A 745 -20.21 40.11 -31.81
C ASN A 745 -19.74 39.00 -30.84
N ARG A 746 -19.08 37.96 -31.34
CA ARG A 746 -18.63 36.83 -30.53
C ARG A 746 -17.41 37.18 -29.69
N ILE A 747 -17.54 37.07 -28.37
CA ILE A 747 -16.44 37.19 -27.42
C ILE A 747 -16.10 35.81 -26.86
N PHE A 748 -15.07 35.16 -27.42
CA PHE A 748 -14.67 33.81 -27.05
C PHE A 748 -13.82 33.79 -25.77
N VAL A 749 -14.45 34.15 -24.65
CA VAL A 749 -13.89 34.14 -23.29
C VAL A 749 -14.79 33.30 -22.39
N SER A 750 -14.19 32.34 -21.68
CA SER A 750 -14.87 31.48 -20.72
C SER A 750 -14.23 31.65 -19.35
N PRO A 751 -14.68 32.65 -18.54
CA PRO A 751 -13.95 33.06 -17.35
C PRO A 751 -13.77 31.93 -16.33
N GLY A 752 -12.52 31.66 -15.93
CA GLY A 752 -12.15 30.87 -14.76
C GLY A 752 -11.45 31.73 -13.68
N ALA A 753 -10.83 31.10 -12.68
CA ALA A 753 -10.19 31.82 -11.57
C ALA A 753 -9.09 32.79 -12.01
N VAL A 754 -8.31 32.44 -13.04
CA VAL A 754 -7.25 33.31 -13.59
C VAL A 754 -7.84 34.54 -14.27
N ASP A 755 -8.92 34.37 -15.05
CA ASP A 755 -9.66 35.47 -15.67
C ASP A 755 -10.24 36.40 -14.60
N MET A 756 -10.91 35.83 -13.59
CA MET A 756 -11.44 36.60 -12.45
C MET A 756 -10.33 37.33 -11.67
N ALA A 757 -9.11 36.79 -11.66
CA ALA A 757 -7.91 37.40 -11.08
C ALA A 757 -7.21 38.42 -12.00
N GLY A 758 -7.86 38.84 -13.10
CA GLY A 758 -7.42 39.96 -13.93
C GLY A 758 -6.53 39.61 -15.11
N VAL A 759 -6.48 38.34 -15.53
CA VAL A 759 -5.81 37.92 -16.77
C VAL A 759 -6.82 37.23 -17.67
N ILE A 760 -7.46 38.02 -18.55
CA ILE A 760 -8.46 37.53 -19.50
C ILE A 760 -7.77 36.85 -20.66
N ILE A 761 -8.18 35.61 -20.97
CA ILE A 761 -7.54 34.81 -22.03
C ILE A 761 -8.51 34.64 -23.19
N THR A 762 -8.07 35.03 -24.39
CA THR A 762 -8.78 34.77 -25.64
C THR A 762 -7.88 34.06 -26.65
N PRO A 763 -8.38 33.03 -27.35
CA PRO A 763 -7.66 32.40 -28.46
C PRO A 763 -7.91 33.09 -29.80
N LEU A 764 -8.78 34.10 -29.86
CA LEU A 764 -9.11 34.82 -31.09
C LEU A 764 -8.35 36.15 -31.14
N LEU A 765 -7.63 36.37 -32.25
CA LEU A 765 -6.84 37.59 -32.43
C LEU A 765 -7.73 38.83 -32.51
N GLU A 766 -8.90 38.72 -33.14
CA GLU A 766 -9.91 39.80 -33.23
C GLU A 766 -10.36 40.26 -31.85
N ASN A 767 -10.76 39.33 -30.97
CA ASN A 767 -11.11 39.64 -29.59
C ASN A 767 -9.93 40.29 -28.85
N TYR A 768 -8.69 39.81 -29.05
CA TYR A 768 -7.51 40.43 -28.45
C TYR A 768 -7.32 41.88 -28.92
N SER A 769 -7.59 42.18 -30.18
CA SER A 769 -7.42 43.51 -30.76
C SER A 769 -8.48 44.50 -30.29
N HIS A 770 -9.73 44.07 -30.15
CA HIS A 770 -10.87 44.99 -29.95
C HIS A 770 -11.42 45.08 -28.53
N LEU A 771 -11.27 44.05 -27.68
CA LEU A 771 -11.82 44.09 -26.33
C LEU A 771 -11.18 45.20 -25.47
N ASP A 772 -12.00 46.04 -24.88
CA ASP A 772 -11.55 47.11 -23.99
C ASP A 772 -11.88 46.80 -22.52
N TYR A 773 -11.54 47.73 -21.62
CA TYR A 773 -11.79 47.55 -20.19
C TYR A 773 -13.28 47.46 -19.87
N HIS A 774 -14.14 48.19 -20.59
CA HIS A 774 -15.59 48.21 -20.35
C HIS A 774 -16.22 46.86 -20.69
N ALA A 775 -15.88 46.29 -21.85
CA ALA A 775 -16.34 44.97 -22.26
C ALA A 775 -15.95 43.89 -21.24
N ILE A 776 -14.74 43.96 -20.67
CA ILE A 776 -14.34 43.04 -19.60
C ILE A 776 -15.16 43.24 -18.32
N CYS A 777 -15.47 44.50 -17.95
CA CYS A 777 -16.33 44.79 -16.81
C CYS A 777 -17.75 44.25 -17.00
N ASP A 778 -18.27 44.31 -18.23
CA ASP A 778 -19.57 43.72 -18.59
C ASP A 778 -19.55 42.20 -18.40
N ILE A 779 -18.52 41.52 -18.92
CA ILE A 779 -18.33 40.07 -18.71
C ILE A 779 -18.28 39.73 -17.22
N TYR A 780 -17.50 40.48 -16.43
CA TYR A 780 -17.43 40.26 -14.99
C TYR A 780 -18.78 40.44 -14.29
N ARG A 781 -19.52 41.51 -14.60
CA ARG A 781 -20.87 41.75 -14.05
C ARG A 781 -21.81 40.63 -14.42
N GLU A 782 -21.73 40.14 -15.64
CA GLU A 782 -22.61 39.09 -16.14
C GLU A 782 -22.37 37.76 -15.42
N VAL A 783 -21.12 37.37 -15.22
CA VAL A 783 -20.80 36.05 -14.64
C VAL A 783 -20.76 36.02 -13.11
N SER A 784 -20.60 37.17 -12.46
CA SER A 784 -20.51 37.30 -11.00
C SER A 784 -21.87 37.42 -10.33
N TRP A 785 -21.96 37.06 -9.07
CA TRP A 785 -23.13 37.41 -8.26
C TRP A 785 -23.33 38.93 -8.16
N PRO A 786 -24.57 39.45 -8.31
CA PRO A 786 -24.89 40.85 -8.08
C PRO A 786 -24.67 41.27 -6.63
N GLU A 787 -24.41 42.55 -6.40
CA GLU A 787 -24.12 43.08 -5.05
C GLU A 787 -25.23 42.79 -4.04
N GLY A 788 -26.52 42.88 -4.42
CA GLY A 788 -27.63 42.60 -3.50
C GLY A 788 -27.66 41.15 -2.98
N MET A 789 -27.24 40.18 -3.80
CA MET A 789 -27.08 38.78 -3.33
C MET A 789 -25.88 38.65 -2.39
N MET A 790 -24.79 39.37 -2.67
CA MET A 790 -23.62 39.40 -1.79
C MET A 790 -23.93 40.03 -0.43
N ASP A 791 -24.74 41.09 -0.41
CA ASP A 791 -25.20 41.74 0.83
C ASP A 791 -26.07 40.80 1.66
N THR A 792 -26.98 40.07 1.02
CA THR A 792 -27.81 39.05 1.67
C THR A 792 -26.96 37.93 2.26
N LEU A 793 -26.00 37.42 1.49
CA LEU A 793 -25.06 36.39 1.94
C LEU A 793 -24.27 36.83 3.17
N LEU A 794 -23.73 38.05 3.18
CA LEU A 794 -22.96 38.54 4.32
C LEU A 794 -23.80 38.82 5.56
N LYS A 795 -25.09 39.14 5.40
CA LYS A 795 -26.04 39.27 6.51
C LYS A 795 -26.39 37.91 7.14
N GLU A 796 -26.52 36.85 6.34
CA GLU A 796 -26.83 35.51 6.82
C GLU A 796 -25.64 34.78 7.46
N LEU A 797 -24.42 35.02 6.96
CA LEU A 797 -23.20 34.45 7.54
C LEU A 797 -22.96 34.98 8.95
#